data_AF-A0A375YS95-F1
#
_entry.id   AF-A0A375YS95-F1
#
_cell.length_a   1.000
_cell.length_b   1.000
_cell.length_c   1.000
_cell.angle_alpha   90.00
_cell.angle_beta   90.00
_cell.angle_gamma   90.00
#
_symmetry.space_group_name_H-M   'P 1'
#
loop_
_entity.id
_entity.type
_entity.pdbx_description
1 polymer ?
#
loop_
_entity_poly.entity_id
_entity_poly.type
_entity_poly.pdbx_seq_one_letter_code
_entity_poly.pdbx_strand_id
1 'polypeptide(L)'
;MNSAQFVGRVGGLAVALGVGAAALTGSGVAWAGEDSGLSATSAAESSTGRTSSAEKRAAGPAKPSRDRSTGRDADREDSAGGGRDTGDDGQDAADAGDPAAALTGADSDDEPVRARKPRVAVRAGQDAPATETETGSEAGSGADPADADHGSTAPVPGGTEPAARDTAAPATPAASTAVVDPPRVPSWRAYPTAHDPGTVVTWAVDLVHSFFDAVLQPFAAGAPRPPADPSVWGLLAWVRRELFNASPTATANPLPYTQSLVDGDVLITGNVGVVDPDDDPLTYTVIGRPHNGGTVTVDADGNFVYRAMNAMAAVGGTDVFTVAVSDEAAGLHVHGLAGLLQFVPILGNFLKPGGGHGITRTITVTVAPVDGIDLSLPDDFHWGVAHSGFQAEGGPGAPIDTRSDWYRWVHDPLNRLLGLVKGVPEDGPGAYLTYDDDARLAREELGMNTFRMGIEWSRIFPNSTAAVDISDEGGALSLDDLQALDALADAGAVSHYRDVFAALRGHGLEPLVTVNHFTLPVWVHDPVVARPLIQLGLPVEAAGWLSPDTAAEFEKYAGYLAWKFGDQVDNWATLNEPFPPVLTEFLAIPGLVPNWPPGVLRPDLASTFVVNQAIGHVAAYDAIHAWDTTAATDGGPAAFVGFTHNMIPARPANPVNPLDVAAADAWNHYYNTWFPNAVIDGWVDVNFDGIKSADEIRPEMADKVDFLGVQYYGSQPMVGFGVAPVPGFPFLRGFPIRCSADETTCSDFNQPTDPGGFREVLELAASYGKPLWITENGIADADDSKRPSYIVNHIAVVQDLVTHGTDIRGYTYWSFVDNLEWAEGYELKFGLYGSDPDTPELERIPKAASIAALSGITVANGLPVSLLAAYLPR
;
A
#
# COMPACT_ATOMS: atom_id res chain seq x y z
N MET A 1 -4.68 -37.78 53.71
CA MET A 1 -4.10 -37.55 55.06
C MET A 1 -2.73 -36.91 54.84
N ASN A 2 -2.40 -35.69 55.31
CA ASN A 2 -3.17 -34.73 56.10
C ASN A 2 -3.03 -33.31 55.52
N SER A 3 -4.13 -32.71 55.08
CA SER A 3 -4.19 -31.33 54.54
C SER A 3 -4.06 -30.23 55.62
N ALA A 4 -4.00 -30.59 56.90
CA ALA A 4 -4.03 -29.66 58.03
C ALA A 4 -2.72 -28.88 58.29
N GLN A 5 -1.57 -29.30 57.74
CA GLN A 5 -0.29 -28.61 57.97
C GLN A 5 0.05 -27.51 56.96
N PHE A 6 -0.65 -27.42 55.81
CA PHE A 6 -0.37 -26.39 54.81
C PHE A 6 -1.03 -25.05 55.15
N VAL A 7 -2.27 -25.09 55.67
CA VAL A 7 -3.05 -23.89 56.08
C VAL A 7 -2.29 -23.05 57.12
N GLY A 8 -1.58 -23.70 58.05
CA GLY A 8 -0.83 -23.04 59.12
C GLY A 8 0.37 -22.20 58.66
N ARG A 9 0.84 -22.34 57.40
CA ARG A 9 1.90 -21.47 56.84
C ARG A 9 1.35 -20.34 55.97
N VAL A 10 0.22 -20.54 55.28
CA VAL A 10 -0.44 -19.47 54.51
C VAL A 10 -1.00 -18.39 55.44
N GLY A 11 -1.58 -18.79 56.58
CA GLY A 11 -2.14 -17.84 57.56
C GLY A 11 -1.11 -16.87 58.17
N GLY A 12 0.17 -17.24 58.22
CA GLY A 12 1.24 -16.35 58.68
C GLY A 12 1.58 -15.23 57.68
N LEU A 13 1.50 -15.52 56.38
CA LEU A 13 1.80 -14.55 55.33
C LEU A 13 0.67 -13.53 55.15
N ALA A 14 -0.58 -13.96 55.28
CA ALA A 14 -1.76 -13.08 55.19
C ALA A 14 -1.75 -11.95 56.25
N VAL A 15 -1.22 -12.23 57.45
CA VAL A 15 -1.07 -11.24 58.53
C VAL A 15 0.08 -10.25 58.26
N ALA A 16 1.10 -10.65 57.51
CA ALA A 16 2.19 -9.77 57.07
C ALA A 16 1.81 -8.89 55.87
N LEU A 17 0.89 -9.36 55.01
CA LEU A 17 0.46 -8.68 53.78
C LEU A 17 -0.80 -7.80 53.93
N GLY A 18 -1.42 -7.76 55.10
CA GLY A 18 -2.44 -6.74 55.45
C GLY A 18 -3.81 -6.85 54.77
N VAL A 19 -4.11 -7.95 54.04
CA VAL A 19 -5.38 -8.11 53.32
C VAL A 19 -6.42 -8.86 54.17
N GLY A 20 -7.28 -8.10 54.86
CA GLY A 20 -8.48 -8.61 55.51
C GLY A 20 -9.71 -8.45 54.61
N ALA A 21 -10.22 -9.55 54.04
CA ALA A 21 -11.41 -9.52 53.19
C ALA A 21 -12.70 -9.26 53.98
N ALA A 22 -13.56 -8.36 53.49
CA ALA A 22 -14.87 -8.08 54.05
C ALA A 22 -15.98 -8.33 53.01
N ALA A 23 -16.91 -9.24 53.29
CA ALA A 23 -18.05 -9.52 52.43
C ALA A 23 -19.28 -9.98 53.24
N LEU A 24 -20.36 -9.19 53.15
CA LEU A 24 -21.74 -9.49 53.60
C LEU A 24 -21.88 -9.63 55.14
N THR A 25 -22.98 -9.24 55.79
CA THR A 25 -24.40 -9.21 55.38
C THR A 25 -25.20 -8.09 56.05
N GLY A 26 -26.34 -7.73 55.47
CA GLY A 26 -27.58 -7.50 56.25
C GLY A 26 -28.00 -6.05 56.53
N SER A 27 -29.26 -5.75 56.20
CA SER A 27 -29.96 -4.51 56.52
C SER A 27 -30.38 -4.46 58.00
N GLY A 28 -30.29 -3.32 58.69
CA GLY A 28 -30.87 -3.22 60.05
C GLY A 28 -30.59 -1.95 60.86
N VAL A 29 -31.50 -0.98 60.76
CA VAL A 29 -31.74 0.18 61.66
C VAL A 29 -31.40 -0.03 63.16
N ALA A 30 -30.61 0.87 63.79
CA ALA A 30 -30.97 1.61 65.02
C ALA A 30 -29.83 2.46 65.67
N TRP A 31 -30.04 3.78 65.74
CA TRP A 31 -29.92 4.72 66.88
C TRP A 31 -28.82 4.64 67.98
N ALA A 32 -28.52 5.86 68.51
CA ALA A 32 -27.70 6.22 69.68
C ALA A 32 -26.17 6.06 69.56
N GLY A 33 -25.34 6.91 70.19
CA GLY A 33 -25.67 8.16 70.89
C GLY A 33 -24.50 8.76 71.69
N GLU A 34 -24.43 10.11 71.68
CA GLU A 34 -23.79 11.02 72.65
C GLU A 34 -22.25 11.03 72.92
N ASP A 35 -21.81 12.26 73.25
CA ASP A 35 -20.73 12.67 74.16
C ASP A 35 -19.22 12.58 73.87
N SER A 36 -18.75 13.71 73.31
CA SER A 36 -17.90 14.71 74.02
C SER A 36 -16.36 14.64 73.90
N GLY A 37 -15.68 15.80 74.02
CA GLY A 37 -14.21 15.84 73.94
C GLY A 37 -13.51 17.14 73.49
N LEU A 38 -14.20 18.28 73.46
CA LEU A 38 -13.70 19.64 73.78
C LEU A 38 -12.22 20.03 73.55
N SER A 39 -12.00 20.99 72.64
CA SER A 39 -11.34 22.28 72.96
C SER A 39 -11.75 23.35 71.92
N ALA A 40 -11.62 24.65 72.22
CA ALA A 40 -12.26 25.71 71.43
C ALA A 40 -11.54 27.08 71.44
N THR A 41 -11.65 27.83 70.33
CA THR A 41 -11.35 29.28 70.24
C THR A 41 -12.31 30.02 69.28
N SER A 42 -13.30 30.69 69.87
CA SER A 42 -13.88 32.01 69.49
C SER A 42 -14.06 32.46 68.02
N ALA A 43 -15.33 32.38 67.57
CA ALA A 43 -16.25 33.52 67.31
C ALA A 43 -16.16 34.45 66.06
N ALA A 44 -17.37 34.96 65.71
CA ALA A 44 -17.73 36.00 64.72
C ALA A 44 -17.63 35.62 63.20
N GLU A 45 -18.56 35.98 62.31
CA GLU A 45 -19.82 36.72 62.46
C GLU A 45 -20.95 36.24 61.50
N SER A 46 -22.03 37.05 61.38
CA SER A 46 -23.37 36.81 60.79
C SER A 46 -23.46 36.16 59.39
N SER A 47 -24.60 35.65 58.87
CA SER A 47 -25.81 34.95 59.37
C SER A 47 -27.07 35.29 58.53
N THR A 48 -27.66 34.28 57.88
CA THR A 48 -29.11 34.15 57.54
C THR A 48 -29.73 35.11 56.48
N GLY A 49 -30.85 34.76 55.82
CA GLY A 49 -31.84 33.72 56.18
C GLY A 49 -32.58 33.00 55.04
N ARG A 50 -33.64 32.26 55.43
CA ARG A 50 -34.29 31.16 54.68
C ARG A 50 -35.69 31.51 54.15
N THR A 51 -36.09 30.82 53.07
CA THR A 51 -37.37 30.09 52.90
C THR A 51 -37.14 29.07 51.75
N SER A 52 -37.30 27.74 51.88
CA SER A 52 -38.49 26.90 52.10
C SER A 52 -39.58 27.03 51.00
N SER A 53 -40.12 25.97 50.37
CA SER A 53 -39.88 24.51 50.48
C SER A 53 -40.74 23.70 49.47
N ALA A 54 -40.39 22.43 49.20
CA ALA A 54 -41.16 21.40 48.44
C ALA A 54 -41.30 21.64 46.91
N GLU A 55 -40.94 20.71 45.99
CA GLU A 55 -41.41 19.33 45.72
C GLU A 55 -42.83 19.26 45.07
N LYS A 56 -43.14 18.40 44.08
CA LYS A 56 -42.48 17.17 43.56
C LYS A 56 -43.01 16.74 42.16
N ARG A 57 -42.21 15.96 41.40
CA ARG A 57 -42.57 15.02 40.29
C ARG A 57 -43.10 15.58 38.94
N ALA A 58 -42.99 14.88 37.79
CA ALA A 58 -42.03 13.85 37.32
C ALA A 58 -42.25 13.47 35.82
N ALA A 59 -41.16 13.13 35.11
CA ALA A 59 -41.01 12.15 34.00
C ALA A 59 -41.90 12.16 32.72
N GLY A 60 -41.28 11.91 31.55
CA GLY A 60 -41.94 11.44 30.32
C GLY A 60 -41.40 12.05 29.00
N PRO A 61 -40.91 11.25 28.01
CA PRO A 61 -40.33 11.76 26.76
C PRO A 61 -41.11 11.42 25.47
N ALA A 62 -40.98 12.24 24.41
CA ALA A 62 -41.13 11.85 23.00
C ALA A 62 -40.71 12.97 21.99
N LYS A 63 -40.20 12.57 20.80
CA LYS A 63 -40.26 13.32 19.51
C LYS A 63 -41.57 12.91 18.76
N PRO A 64 -41.95 13.38 17.54
CA PRO A 64 -41.29 14.31 16.59
C PRO A 64 -42.24 15.38 15.96
N SER A 65 -41.74 16.19 15.02
CA SER A 65 -42.23 16.31 13.61
C SER A 65 -41.79 17.62 12.92
N ARG A 66 -42.04 17.74 11.61
CA ARG A 66 -41.83 18.92 10.74
C ARG A 66 -43.17 19.60 10.47
N ASP A 67 -43.18 20.88 10.06
CA ASP A 67 -43.61 21.19 8.68
C ASP A 67 -43.11 22.57 8.17
N ARG A 68 -43.33 22.83 6.87
CA ARG A 68 -43.02 24.06 6.13
C ARG A 68 -44.21 25.03 6.10
N SER A 69 -43.96 26.30 5.82
CA SER A 69 -44.91 27.16 5.09
C SER A 69 -44.17 28.20 4.24
N THR A 70 -44.87 28.74 3.24
CA THR A 70 -44.33 29.60 2.17
C THR A 70 -44.94 31.00 2.21
N GLY A 71 -44.19 32.02 1.80
CA GLY A 71 -44.71 33.36 1.54
C GLY A 71 -43.92 34.06 0.42
N ARG A 72 -44.63 34.69 -0.51
CA ARG A 72 -44.11 35.62 -1.54
C ARG A 72 -44.78 36.99 -1.35
N ASP A 73 -44.46 37.89 -2.29
CA ASP A 73 -45.05 39.21 -2.51
C ASP A 73 -44.40 40.30 -1.61
N ALA A 74 -43.61 41.26 -2.10
CA ALA A 74 -43.66 42.13 -3.29
C ALA A 74 -44.68 43.27 -3.19
N ASP A 75 -44.19 44.52 -3.14
CA ASP A 75 -44.69 45.59 -4.01
C ASP A 75 -43.71 46.80 -4.11
N ARG A 76 -44.09 47.83 -4.88
CA ARG A 76 -43.25 48.97 -5.33
C ARG A 76 -43.56 50.31 -4.58
N GLU A 77 -43.03 51.40 -5.16
CA GLU A 77 -43.37 52.84 -4.99
C GLU A 77 -42.63 53.61 -3.87
N ASP A 78 -42.17 54.87 -4.06
CA ASP A 78 -41.85 55.66 -5.27
C ASP A 78 -41.00 56.93 -4.88
N SER A 79 -40.74 57.83 -5.85
CA SER A 79 -40.43 59.28 -5.70
C SER A 79 -38.97 59.77 -5.56
N ALA A 80 -38.37 60.09 -6.71
CA ALA A 80 -37.71 61.36 -7.11
C ALA A 80 -36.73 62.13 -6.17
N GLY A 81 -35.59 62.59 -6.73
CA GLY A 81 -34.59 63.40 -5.98
C GLY A 81 -33.76 64.45 -6.75
N GLY A 82 -33.24 64.13 -7.95
CA GLY A 82 -32.62 65.10 -8.89
C GLY A 82 -31.14 65.49 -8.66
N GLY A 83 -30.40 65.62 -9.77
CA GLY A 83 -29.02 66.11 -9.84
C GLY A 83 -28.42 65.81 -11.23
N ARG A 84 -27.85 66.82 -11.92
CA ARG A 84 -27.23 66.67 -13.25
C ARG A 84 -25.75 66.99 -13.16
N ASP A 85 -24.93 66.34 -13.99
CA ASP A 85 -24.23 67.06 -15.06
C ASP A 85 -23.95 66.16 -16.28
N THR A 86 -23.48 66.74 -17.38
CA THR A 86 -23.25 66.09 -18.69
C THR A 86 -21.82 65.53 -18.86
N GLY A 87 -21.53 64.59 -19.78
CA GLY A 87 -22.39 63.89 -20.75
C GLY A 87 -21.61 63.46 -22.01
N ASP A 88 -22.34 63.34 -23.13
CA ASP A 88 -21.93 62.98 -24.50
C ASP A 88 -21.92 61.48 -24.87
N ASP A 89 -22.35 61.20 -26.10
CA ASP A 89 -22.83 59.88 -26.60
C ASP A 89 -21.93 59.35 -27.74
N GLY A 90 -22.26 58.21 -28.38
CA GLY A 90 -21.43 57.69 -29.48
C GLY A 90 -21.91 56.46 -30.28
N GLN A 91 -22.90 55.71 -29.77
CA GLN A 91 -23.85 54.81 -30.45
C GLN A 91 -23.53 54.12 -31.81
N ASP A 92 -23.73 52.79 -31.79
CA ASP A 92 -24.56 52.01 -32.74
C ASP A 92 -24.07 51.77 -34.20
N ALA A 93 -23.88 50.53 -34.67
CA ALA A 93 -24.87 49.47 -35.05
C ALA A 93 -25.30 49.56 -36.54
N ALA A 94 -25.62 48.49 -37.27
CA ALA A 94 -25.38 47.04 -37.11
C ALA A 94 -25.76 46.28 -38.41
N ASP A 95 -25.61 44.95 -38.36
CA ASP A 95 -26.59 43.95 -38.86
C ASP A 95 -26.39 43.25 -40.24
N ALA A 96 -26.84 41.98 -40.23
CA ALA A 96 -27.31 41.08 -41.30
C ALA A 96 -26.43 40.72 -42.53
N GLY A 97 -26.22 39.41 -42.74
CA GLY A 97 -26.29 38.81 -44.09
C GLY A 97 -25.35 37.64 -44.44
N ASP A 98 -25.73 36.40 -44.10
CA ASP A 98 -25.27 35.17 -44.78
C ASP A 98 -26.44 34.62 -45.63
N PRO A 99 -26.23 34.09 -46.86
CA PRO A 99 -26.03 32.63 -47.00
C PRO A 99 -25.09 32.15 -48.15
N ALA A 100 -24.15 31.29 -47.79
CA ALA A 100 -23.82 29.99 -48.42
C ALA A 100 -23.61 29.83 -49.97
N ALA A 101 -22.37 29.40 -50.31
CA ALA A 101 -21.96 28.34 -51.27
C ALA A 101 -22.22 28.41 -52.81
N ALA A 102 -21.16 28.21 -53.62
CA ALA A 102 -20.89 26.93 -54.36
C ALA A 102 -19.89 26.99 -55.59
N LEU A 103 -18.80 26.21 -55.50
CA LEU A 103 -18.15 25.35 -56.54
C LEU A 103 -17.28 25.89 -57.73
N THR A 104 -16.24 25.08 -58.06
CA THR A 104 -15.31 25.09 -59.25
C THR A 104 -14.28 26.24 -59.33
N GLY A 105 -13.05 26.11 -59.86
CA GLY A 105 -12.24 25.00 -60.43
C GLY A 105 -11.17 25.59 -61.42
N ALA A 106 -10.02 24.99 -61.77
CA ALA A 106 -9.33 23.73 -61.43
C ALA A 106 -7.80 23.82 -61.74
N ASP A 107 -7.07 22.70 -61.87
CA ASP A 107 -5.59 22.54 -61.84
C ASP A 107 -4.76 23.04 -63.05
N SER A 108 -3.42 23.16 -62.86
CA SER A 108 -2.38 22.58 -63.77
C SER A 108 -0.93 22.70 -63.23
N ASP A 109 -0.08 21.76 -63.62
CA ASP A 109 1.29 21.47 -63.13
C ASP A 109 2.43 22.36 -63.69
N ASP A 110 3.61 22.37 -63.04
CA ASP A 110 4.90 21.89 -63.62
C ASP A 110 6.08 21.90 -62.61
N GLU A 111 7.11 21.05 -62.81
CA GLU A 111 8.44 21.09 -62.10
C GLU A 111 9.58 21.24 -63.14
N PRO A 112 10.73 21.88 -62.81
CA PRO A 112 11.99 21.12 -62.93
C PRO A 112 13.22 21.55 -62.05
N VAL A 113 13.92 20.54 -61.49
CA VAL A 113 15.40 20.30 -61.58
C VAL A 113 16.42 21.03 -60.66
N ARG A 114 16.85 20.28 -59.62
CA ARG A 114 18.25 19.95 -59.15
C ARG A 114 19.39 20.98 -58.92
N ALA A 115 19.75 21.09 -57.62
CA ALA A 115 20.99 20.58 -56.96
C ALA A 115 22.37 21.29 -57.00
N ARG A 116 23.02 21.37 -55.80
CA ARG A 116 24.47 21.07 -55.59
C ARG A 116 24.84 20.77 -54.10
N LYS A 117 26.02 20.17 -53.89
CA LYS A 117 26.59 19.72 -52.58
C LYS A 117 27.56 20.76 -51.96
N PRO A 118 28.01 20.56 -50.71
CA PRO A 118 29.43 20.16 -50.51
C PRO A 118 29.61 18.87 -49.64
N ARG A 119 30.86 18.55 -49.24
CA ARG A 119 31.29 17.21 -48.77
C ARG A 119 32.56 17.28 -47.90
N VAL A 120 32.59 16.52 -46.80
CA VAL A 120 33.74 15.94 -46.04
C VAL A 120 35.03 16.75 -45.83
N ALA A 121 35.52 16.76 -44.59
CA ALA A 121 36.94 16.90 -44.26
C ALA A 121 37.37 15.85 -43.23
N VAL A 122 38.66 15.48 -43.23
CA VAL A 122 39.28 14.45 -42.37
C VAL A 122 40.56 15.04 -41.76
N ARG A 123 40.91 14.66 -40.52
CA ARG A 123 42.31 14.74 -40.06
C ARG A 123 42.66 13.71 -38.98
N ALA A 124 43.94 13.40 -38.88
CA ALA A 124 44.52 12.45 -37.93
C ALA A 124 45.90 12.96 -37.45
N GLY A 125 46.36 12.41 -36.31
CA GLY A 125 47.64 12.64 -35.65
C GLY A 125 47.53 12.01 -34.25
N GLN A 126 48.07 10.83 -34.01
CA GLN A 126 49.48 10.58 -33.66
C GLN A 126 49.89 11.24 -32.33
N ASP A 127 50.03 10.41 -31.29
CA ASP A 127 51.34 10.19 -30.64
C ASP A 127 51.36 8.83 -29.92
N ALA A 128 52.55 8.34 -29.56
CA ALA A 128 52.78 7.09 -28.84
C ALA A 128 54.08 7.18 -28.01
N PRO A 129 54.24 6.32 -26.98
CA PRO A 129 55.42 5.44 -27.01
C PRO A 129 55.15 3.99 -26.50
N ALA A 130 56.13 3.12 -26.72
CA ALA A 130 56.22 1.77 -26.12
C ALA A 130 56.88 1.83 -24.71
N THR A 131 57.28 0.79 -23.95
CA THR A 131 57.61 -0.66 -24.14
C THR A 131 57.58 -1.30 -22.71
N GLU A 132 57.72 -2.59 -22.34
CA GLU A 132 58.19 -3.90 -22.86
C GLU A 132 57.30 -5.02 -22.22
N THR A 133 56.93 -6.15 -22.88
CA THR A 133 57.64 -7.46 -23.06
C THR A 133 57.46 -8.47 -21.89
N GLU A 134 57.59 -9.78 -22.19
CA GLU A 134 57.59 -11.00 -21.32
C GLU A 134 56.19 -11.57 -20.93
N THR A 135 55.69 -12.66 -21.56
CA THR A 135 56.06 -14.10 -21.56
C THR A 135 55.55 -14.93 -20.37
N GLY A 136 54.75 -15.97 -20.65
CA GLY A 136 54.35 -17.00 -19.68
C GLY A 136 53.37 -18.01 -20.29
N SER A 137 53.84 -19.24 -20.54
CA SER A 137 53.02 -20.32 -21.12
C SER A 137 53.25 -21.64 -20.38
N GLU A 138 52.17 -22.35 -20.06
CA GLU A 138 52.04 -23.82 -20.05
C GLU A 138 50.55 -24.13 -19.74
N ALA A 139 49.75 -24.97 -20.42
CA ALA A 139 49.89 -26.10 -21.35
C ALA A 139 49.52 -27.46 -20.71
N GLY A 140 48.71 -28.26 -21.42
CA GLY A 140 48.21 -29.58 -21.02
C GLY A 140 46.70 -29.75 -21.33
N SER A 141 46.25 -30.09 -22.54
CA SER A 141 46.36 -31.38 -23.28
C SER A 141 45.60 -32.54 -22.63
N GLY A 142 44.70 -33.30 -23.29
CA GLY A 142 44.21 -33.30 -24.69
C GLY A 142 42.83 -34.01 -24.76
N ALA A 143 42.01 -33.92 -25.81
CA ALA A 143 42.19 -34.20 -27.24
C ALA A 143 41.81 -35.64 -27.67
N ASP A 144 40.56 -35.79 -28.16
CA ASP A 144 40.15 -36.55 -29.38
C ASP A 144 40.25 -38.11 -29.44
N PRO A 145 39.61 -38.79 -30.42
CA PRO A 145 38.19 -38.69 -30.84
C PRO A 145 37.52 -40.04 -31.32
N ALA A 146 36.27 -39.93 -31.81
CA ALA A 146 35.69 -40.62 -33.00
C ALA A 146 35.14 -42.09 -33.01
N ASP A 147 34.06 -42.21 -33.81
CA ASP A 147 33.65 -43.28 -34.77
C ASP A 147 33.05 -44.67 -34.40
N ALA A 148 31.77 -44.81 -34.76
CA ALA A 148 31.22 -45.69 -35.84
C ALA A 148 30.88 -47.20 -35.66
N ASP A 149 29.56 -47.47 -35.78
CA ASP A 149 28.90 -48.44 -36.71
C ASP A 149 28.70 -49.96 -36.35
N HIS A 150 27.68 -50.55 -37.01
CA HIS A 150 27.34 -51.95 -37.33
C HIS A 150 26.52 -52.86 -36.37
N GLY A 151 25.45 -53.48 -36.94
CA GLY A 151 24.88 -54.79 -36.51
C GLY A 151 23.40 -54.80 -36.10
N SER A 152 22.40 -54.68 -36.99
CA SER A 152 21.85 -55.73 -37.89
C SER A 152 21.11 -56.92 -37.22
N THR A 153 19.78 -57.01 -37.40
CA THR A 153 19.09 -58.14 -38.09
C THR A 153 17.55 -58.01 -38.04
N ALA A 154 16.88 -58.51 -39.09
CA ALA A 154 15.43 -58.82 -39.13
C ALA A 154 15.24 -60.27 -39.64
N PRO A 155 14.05 -60.87 -39.50
CA PRO A 155 13.25 -61.09 -40.73
C PRO A 155 11.72 -61.07 -40.55
N VAL A 156 11.01 -60.97 -41.68
CA VAL A 156 9.55 -61.12 -41.81
C VAL A 156 9.22 -62.13 -42.93
N PRO A 157 8.22 -63.00 -42.73
CA PRO A 157 7.14 -63.23 -43.71
C PRO A 157 5.76 -63.16 -43.00
N GLY A 158 4.63 -62.75 -43.59
CA GLY A 158 4.08 -63.10 -44.91
C GLY A 158 3.29 -64.43 -44.82
N GLY A 159 1.99 -64.55 -45.10
CA GLY A 159 0.95 -63.57 -45.47
C GLY A 159 -0.08 -64.18 -46.45
N THR A 160 -1.39 -64.23 -46.10
CA THR A 160 -2.45 -64.75 -46.99
C THR A 160 -3.88 -64.31 -46.59
N GLU A 161 -4.67 -63.94 -47.59
CA GLU A 161 -6.15 -63.92 -47.64
C GLU A 161 -6.66 -65.20 -48.40
N PRO A 162 -7.98 -65.54 -48.55
CA PRO A 162 -9.15 -64.62 -48.64
C PRO A 162 -10.55 -65.10 -48.12
N ALA A 163 -11.52 -64.17 -48.20
CA ALA A 163 -12.93 -64.33 -48.61
C ALA A 163 -14.08 -64.87 -47.69
N ALA A 164 -15.07 -63.98 -47.50
CA ALA A 164 -16.53 -64.14 -47.74
C ALA A 164 -17.58 -64.36 -46.61
N ARG A 165 -18.44 -63.31 -46.48
CA ARG A 165 -19.91 -63.28 -46.18
C ARG A 165 -20.50 -63.46 -44.77
N ASP A 166 -21.21 -62.41 -44.36
CA ASP A 166 -22.57 -62.34 -43.81
C ASP A 166 -23.01 -63.25 -42.63
N THR A 167 -23.15 -62.66 -41.43
CA THR A 167 -24.45 -62.48 -40.71
C THR A 167 -24.23 -61.65 -39.42
N ALA A 168 -25.30 -61.21 -38.73
CA ALA A 168 -25.26 -60.02 -37.87
C ALA A 168 -25.58 -60.22 -36.36
N ALA A 169 -24.83 -59.47 -35.52
CA ALA A 169 -25.14 -59.00 -34.15
C ALA A 169 -25.25 -60.05 -33.00
N PRO A 170 -25.17 -59.66 -31.70
CA PRO A 170 -24.94 -58.32 -31.12
C PRO A 170 -23.85 -58.17 -30.03
N ALA A 171 -23.52 -56.91 -29.70
CA ALA A 171 -23.13 -56.35 -28.39
C ALA A 171 -21.70 -56.54 -27.77
N THR A 172 -21.18 -55.40 -27.26
CA THR A 172 -20.14 -55.23 -26.20
C THR A 172 -18.66 -55.41 -26.62
N PRO A 173 -17.69 -54.65 -26.06
CA PRO A 173 -17.77 -53.49 -25.15
C PRO A 173 -17.61 -52.13 -25.86
N ALA A 174 -17.87 -51.03 -25.13
CA ALA A 174 -17.38 -49.72 -25.54
C ALA A 174 -15.85 -49.64 -25.33
N ALA A 175 -15.13 -49.10 -26.30
CA ALA A 175 -13.76 -48.66 -26.06
C ALA A 175 -13.82 -47.41 -25.17
N SER A 176 -13.16 -47.44 -24.00
CA SER A 176 -13.00 -46.24 -23.20
C SER A 176 -12.05 -45.29 -23.93
N THR A 177 -12.61 -44.27 -24.59
CA THR A 177 -11.88 -43.01 -24.74
C THR A 177 -11.55 -42.54 -23.33
N ALA A 178 -10.26 -42.53 -22.99
CA ALA A 178 -9.83 -41.89 -21.75
C ALA A 178 -10.27 -40.43 -21.83
N VAL A 179 -11.14 -40.02 -20.90
CA VAL A 179 -11.37 -38.59 -20.68
C VAL A 179 -10.07 -38.08 -20.07
N VAL A 180 -9.27 -37.43 -20.91
CA VAL A 180 -8.24 -36.52 -20.43
C VAL A 180 -9.03 -35.37 -19.82
N ASP A 181 -9.13 -35.36 -18.49
CA ASP A 181 -9.48 -34.14 -17.77
C ASP A 181 -8.45 -33.08 -18.24
N PRO A 182 -8.88 -31.89 -18.71
CA PRO A 182 -7.94 -30.82 -19.01
C PRO A 182 -7.11 -30.52 -17.74
N PRO A 183 -5.87 -30.01 -17.86
CA PRO A 183 -5.02 -29.74 -16.72
C PRO A 183 -5.62 -28.62 -15.85
N ARG A 184 -6.53 -29.00 -14.95
CA ARG A 184 -7.07 -28.11 -13.92
C ARG A 184 -5.89 -27.68 -13.07
N VAL A 185 -5.47 -26.43 -13.19
CA VAL A 185 -4.51 -25.82 -12.27
C VAL A 185 -5.07 -26.06 -10.86
N PRO A 186 -4.38 -26.79 -9.99
CA PRO A 186 -4.88 -27.00 -8.65
C PRO A 186 -4.86 -25.63 -7.97
N SER A 187 -6.02 -25.12 -7.55
CA SER A 187 -6.02 -24.07 -6.55
C SER A 187 -5.28 -24.62 -5.33
N TRP A 188 -4.11 -24.05 -5.02
CA TRP A 188 -3.20 -24.62 -3.99
C TRP A 188 -3.86 -24.68 -2.60
N ARG A 189 -4.93 -23.88 -2.41
CA ARG A 189 -5.99 -24.11 -1.42
C ARG A 189 -7.23 -24.67 -2.12
N ALA A 190 -7.68 -25.88 -1.75
CA ALA A 190 -8.86 -26.49 -2.37
C ALA A 190 -10.10 -25.60 -2.25
N TYR A 191 -10.84 -25.40 -3.35
CA TYR A 191 -11.98 -24.48 -3.43
C TYR A 191 -13.00 -24.71 -2.28
N PRO A 192 -13.21 -23.73 -1.38
CA PRO A 192 -14.01 -23.93 -0.17
C PRO A 192 -15.51 -23.99 -0.50
N THR A 193 -16.01 -25.23 -0.59
CA THR A 193 -17.43 -25.56 -0.72
C THR A 193 -18.26 -24.90 0.38
N ALA A 194 -19.36 -24.26 -0.01
CA ALA A 194 -20.38 -23.59 0.82
C ALA A 194 -20.20 -23.68 2.36
N HIS A 195 -19.75 -22.56 2.96
CA HIS A 195 -19.69 -22.25 4.41
C HIS A 195 -19.95 -23.44 5.34
N ASP A 196 -18.90 -24.21 5.64
CA ASP A 196 -19.00 -25.29 6.60
C ASP A 196 -19.33 -24.74 8.02
N PRO A 197 -20.49 -25.11 8.61
CA PRO A 197 -20.80 -24.70 9.98
C PRO A 197 -19.88 -25.35 11.01
N GLY A 198 -19.20 -26.45 10.65
CA GLY A 198 -18.09 -27.01 11.41
C GLY A 198 -16.98 -25.99 11.61
N THR A 199 -16.60 -25.24 10.57
CA THR A 199 -15.58 -24.18 10.61
C THR A 199 -15.98 -23.03 11.53
N VAL A 200 -17.28 -22.71 11.66
CA VAL A 200 -17.76 -21.73 12.66
C VAL A 200 -17.69 -22.28 14.09
N VAL A 201 -17.96 -23.57 14.29
CA VAL A 201 -17.81 -24.23 15.60
C VAL A 201 -16.33 -24.38 15.98
N THR A 202 -15.49 -24.78 15.04
CA THR A 202 -14.03 -24.86 15.18
C THR A 202 -13.45 -23.47 15.43
N TRP A 203 -13.82 -22.43 14.69
CA TRP A 203 -13.45 -21.04 15.00
C TRP A 203 -13.88 -20.61 16.41
N ALA A 204 -15.11 -20.93 16.84
CA ALA A 204 -15.56 -20.59 18.18
C ALA A 204 -14.78 -21.36 19.27
N VAL A 205 -14.35 -22.59 18.97
CA VAL A 205 -13.51 -23.44 19.83
C VAL A 205 -12.06 -22.96 19.84
N ASP A 206 -11.50 -22.57 18.70
CA ASP A 206 -10.12 -22.12 18.50
C ASP A 206 -9.92 -20.67 18.96
N LEU A 207 -10.92 -19.80 18.84
CA LEU A 207 -10.95 -18.49 19.48
C LEU A 207 -10.99 -18.64 21.00
N VAL A 208 -11.75 -19.63 21.51
CA VAL A 208 -11.77 -19.95 22.94
C VAL A 208 -10.46 -20.61 23.39
N HIS A 209 -9.82 -21.46 22.58
CA HIS A 209 -8.53 -22.07 22.89
C HIS A 209 -7.38 -21.09 22.80
N SER A 210 -7.26 -20.28 21.74
CA SER A 210 -6.25 -19.22 21.64
C SER A 210 -6.40 -18.18 22.76
N PHE A 211 -7.63 -17.82 23.13
CA PHE A 211 -7.90 -17.04 24.34
C PHE A 211 -7.44 -17.78 25.61
N PHE A 212 -7.81 -19.05 25.80
CA PHE A 212 -7.39 -19.82 26.99
C PHE A 212 -5.88 -20.06 27.06
N ASP A 213 -5.19 -20.28 25.94
CA ASP A 213 -3.76 -20.54 25.89
C ASP A 213 -2.98 -19.23 26.10
N ALA A 214 -3.43 -18.11 25.54
CA ALA A 214 -2.91 -16.77 25.91
C ALA A 214 -3.19 -16.42 27.39
N VAL A 215 -4.28 -16.93 27.96
CA VAL A 215 -4.61 -16.80 29.40
C VAL A 215 -3.79 -17.74 30.28
N LEU A 216 -3.36 -18.91 29.80
CA LEU A 216 -2.77 -19.95 30.64
C LEU A 216 -1.27 -20.16 30.44
N GLN A 217 -0.68 -19.82 29.27
CA GLN A 217 0.77 -19.86 29.07
C GLN A 217 1.56 -19.08 30.13
N PRO A 218 1.19 -17.83 30.51
CA PRO A 218 1.92 -17.08 31.53
C PRO A 218 1.98 -17.79 32.89
N PHE A 219 0.97 -18.60 33.22
CA PHE A 219 0.92 -19.40 34.44
C PHE A 219 1.60 -20.77 34.29
N ALA A 220 1.82 -21.24 33.06
CA ALA A 220 2.50 -22.50 32.76
C ALA A 220 4.04 -22.39 32.79
N ALA A 221 4.60 -21.19 32.58
CA ALA A 221 6.05 -20.94 32.61
C ALA A 221 6.73 -21.33 33.93
N GLY A 222 5.99 -21.32 35.04
CA GLY A 222 6.46 -21.68 36.37
C GLY A 222 7.14 -20.52 37.11
N ALA A 223 7.06 -20.53 38.44
CA ALA A 223 7.68 -19.50 39.25
C ALA A 223 9.22 -19.59 39.20
N PRO A 224 9.95 -18.44 39.23
CA PRO A 224 11.40 -18.43 39.31
C PRO A 224 11.91 -19.24 40.52
N ARG A 225 13.10 -19.83 40.39
CA ARG A 225 13.74 -20.48 41.53
C ARG A 225 14.15 -19.41 42.56
N PRO A 226 13.76 -19.54 43.84
CA PRO A 226 14.19 -18.61 44.88
C PRO A 226 15.72 -18.64 45.03
N PRO A 227 16.33 -17.56 45.57
CA PRO A 227 17.78 -17.42 45.66
C PRO A 227 18.43 -18.56 46.44
N ALA A 228 19.69 -18.87 46.08
CA ALA A 228 20.47 -19.91 46.74
C ALA A 228 20.92 -19.54 48.18
N ASP A 229 20.76 -18.28 48.59
CA ASP A 229 20.91 -17.85 49.98
C ASP A 229 19.63 -18.15 50.77
N PRO A 230 19.66 -19.04 51.79
CA PRO A 230 18.51 -19.33 52.65
C PRO A 230 18.23 -18.23 53.69
N SER A 231 18.96 -17.10 53.71
CA SER A 231 18.73 -16.03 54.66
C SER A 231 17.38 -15.34 54.42
N VAL A 232 16.72 -14.94 55.52
CA VAL A 232 15.46 -14.19 55.47
C VAL A 232 15.64 -12.84 54.75
N TRP A 233 16.83 -12.25 54.81
CA TRP A 233 17.14 -11.01 54.10
C TRP A 233 17.35 -11.21 52.60
N GLY A 234 18.01 -12.28 52.17
CA GLY A 234 18.11 -12.64 50.75
C GLY A 234 16.74 -12.94 50.15
N LEU A 235 15.88 -13.67 50.88
CA LEU A 235 14.50 -13.93 50.47
C LEU A 235 13.65 -12.64 50.43
N LEU A 236 13.79 -11.73 51.40
CA LEU A 236 13.06 -10.45 51.42
C LEU A 236 13.55 -9.47 50.35
N ALA A 237 14.85 -9.46 50.04
CA ALA A 237 15.41 -8.65 48.96
C ALA A 237 14.91 -9.15 47.59
N TRP A 238 14.90 -10.47 47.37
CA TRP A 238 14.30 -11.10 46.21
C TRP A 238 12.79 -10.78 46.12
N VAL A 239 12.01 -11.06 47.17
CA VAL A 239 10.57 -10.71 47.21
C VAL A 239 10.31 -9.21 46.96
N ARG A 240 11.20 -8.32 47.41
CA ARG A 240 11.08 -6.88 47.09
C ARG A 240 11.28 -6.64 45.59
N ARG A 241 12.36 -7.12 44.99
CA ARG A 241 12.63 -6.89 43.56
C ARG A 241 11.54 -7.50 42.68
N GLU A 242 11.29 -8.79 42.79
CA GLU A 242 10.34 -9.47 41.89
C GLU A 242 8.87 -9.01 42.08
N LEU A 243 8.46 -8.43 43.23
CA LEU A 243 7.06 -8.01 43.47
C LEU A 243 6.83 -6.50 43.65
N PHE A 244 7.90 -5.69 43.65
CA PHE A 244 7.83 -4.24 43.83
C PHE A 244 8.89 -3.49 43.00
N ASN A 245 9.26 -4.00 41.81
CA ASN A 245 9.99 -3.19 40.82
C ASN A 245 9.27 -1.87 40.58
N ALA A 246 10.05 -0.81 40.38
CA ALA A 246 9.59 0.43 39.79
C ALA A 246 9.78 0.39 38.27
N SER A 247 8.89 1.04 37.52
CA SER A 247 9.05 1.24 36.08
C SER A 247 10.29 2.09 35.77
N PRO A 248 10.98 1.87 34.64
CA PRO A 248 12.06 2.75 34.18
C PRO A 248 11.63 4.22 34.12
N THR A 249 12.54 5.14 34.45
CA THR A 249 12.22 6.56 34.61
C THR A 249 13.03 7.47 33.68
N ALA A 250 12.35 8.38 32.98
CA ALA A 250 12.99 9.38 32.13
C ALA A 250 13.47 10.59 32.95
N THR A 251 14.75 10.96 32.79
CA THR A 251 15.25 12.26 33.27
C THR A 251 14.59 13.42 32.48
N ALA A 252 14.44 14.59 33.09
CA ALA A 252 13.73 15.72 32.47
C ALA A 252 14.46 16.28 31.23
N ASN A 253 13.69 16.63 30.19
CA ASN A 253 14.19 17.33 29.00
C ASN A 253 14.58 18.80 29.31
N PRO A 254 15.45 19.43 28.50
CA PRO A 254 16.18 18.86 27.36
C PRO A 254 17.41 18.06 27.80
N LEU A 255 17.69 16.97 27.08
CA LEU A 255 18.95 16.24 27.22
C LEU A 255 20.05 16.91 26.37
N PRO A 256 21.31 16.94 26.85
CA PRO A 256 22.41 17.43 26.04
C PRO A 256 22.71 16.47 24.89
N TYR A 257 22.87 17.04 23.70
CA TYR A 257 23.37 16.35 22.51
C TYR A 257 24.41 17.22 21.80
N THR A 258 25.21 16.62 20.92
CA THR A 258 26.25 17.30 20.15
C THR A 258 26.12 16.98 18.66
N GLN A 259 26.03 18.02 17.82
CA GLN A 259 26.11 17.90 16.37
C GLN A 259 27.57 17.84 15.92
N SER A 260 27.82 17.04 14.89
CA SER A 260 29.12 16.83 14.23
C SER A 260 28.91 16.62 12.73
N LEU A 261 29.98 16.79 11.95
CA LEU A 261 30.02 16.47 10.53
C LEU A 261 31.05 15.35 10.34
N VAL A 262 30.64 14.21 9.80
CA VAL A 262 31.48 13.01 9.64
C VAL A 262 31.28 12.47 8.23
N ASP A 263 32.34 12.46 7.42
CA ASP A 263 32.37 11.94 6.04
C ASP A 263 31.33 12.52 5.05
N GLY A 264 30.61 13.58 5.46
CA GLY A 264 29.51 14.24 4.73
C GLY A 264 28.25 14.37 5.59
N ASP A 265 28.03 13.40 6.48
CA ASP A 265 26.84 13.26 7.30
C ASP A 265 26.80 14.25 8.46
N VAL A 266 25.64 14.87 8.66
CA VAL A 266 25.34 15.63 9.88
C VAL A 266 24.81 14.68 10.96
N LEU A 267 25.70 14.31 11.88
CA LEU A 267 25.42 13.39 12.97
C LEU A 267 25.18 14.13 14.29
N ILE A 268 24.05 13.84 14.94
CA ILE A 268 23.73 14.29 16.31
C ILE A 268 23.88 13.10 17.26
N THR A 269 24.75 13.24 18.24
CA THR A 269 25.02 12.23 19.28
C THR A 269 24.48 12.69 20.63
N GLY A 270 23.84 11.77 21.36
CA GLY A 270 23.28 12.05 22.69
C GLY A 270 22.98 10.76 23.45
N ASN A 271 22.15 10.84 24.49
CA ASN A 271 21.69 9.68 25.25
C ASN A 271 20.17 9.79 25.49
N VAL A 272 19.48 8.64 25.57
CA VAL A 272 18.03 8.53 25.78
C VAL A 272 17.62 8.91 27.22
N GLY A 273 18.56 8.94 28.16
CA GLY A 273 18.39 9.52 29.50
C GLY A 273 17.32 8.83 30.34
N VAL A 274 17.11 7.53 30.14
CA VAL A 274 16.24 6.71 30.99
C VAL A 274 17.11 5.93 31.96
N VAL A 275 16.68 5.83 33.21
CA VAL A 275 17.35 5.06 34.26
C VAL A 275 16.34 4.20 35.01
N ASP A 276 16.74 2.98 35.33
CA ASP A 276 15.94 2.11 36.17
C ASP A 276 16.12 2.45 37.67
N PRO A 277 15.04 2.53 38.50
CA PRO A 277 15.18 2.87 39.91
C PRO A 277 15.70 1.73 40.81
N ASP A 278 15.65 0.48 40.38
CA ASP A 278 16.14 -0.70 41.12
C ASP A 278 17.43 -1.30 40.50
N ASP A 279 17.99 -0.63 39.46
CA ASP A 279 19.27 -0.94 38.74
C ASP A 279 19.18 -2.18 37.82
N ASP A 280 17.98 -2.52 37.33
CA ASP A 280 17.78 -3.61 36.37
C ASP A 280 18.21 -3.22 34.92
N PRO A 281 18.69 -4.18 34.09
CA PRO A 281 19.19 -3.88 32.73
C PRO A 281 18.09 -3.45 31.75
N LEU A 282 18.30 -2.30 31.09
CA LEU A 282 17.34 -1.73 30.13
C LEU A 282 17.60 -2.20 28.69
N THR A 283 16.52 -2.47 27.96
CA THR A 283 16.52 -2.67 26.49
C THR A 283 15.94 -1.44 25.80
N TYR A 284 16.62 -0.96 24.74
CA TYR A 284 16.20 0.21 23.95
C TYR A 284 15.79 -0.20 22.54
N THR A 285 14.56 0.16 22.12
CA THR A 285 14.02 -0.15 20.80
C THR A 285 13.56 1.13 20.10
N VAL A 286 14.19 1.48 18.98
CA VAL A 286 13.74 2.57 18.09
C VAL A 286 12.43 2.15 17.41
N ILE A 287 11.43 3.02 17.43
CA ILE A 287 10.12 2.76 16.85
C ILE A 287 10.04 3.38 15.46
N GLY A 288 10.16 2.53 14.44
CA GLY A 288 10.12 2.93 13.03
C GLY A 288 11.33 3.74 12.58
N ARG A 289 11.08 4.94 12.05
CA ARG A 289 12.10 5.94 11.68
C ARG A 289 11.76 7.32 12.27
N PRO A 290 12.76 8.21 12.45
CA PRO A 290 12.52 9.63 12.69
C PRO A 290 11.51 10.22 11.70
N HIS A 291 10.58 11.04 12.20
CA HIS A 291 9.37 11.46 11.46
C HIS A 291 9.69 12.19 10.16
N ASN A 292 10.72 13.04 10.15
CA ASN A 292 11.15 13.81 9.00
C ASN A 292 12.23 13.07 8.18
N GLY A 293 12.23 11.73 8.23
CA GLY A 293 13.03 10.90 7.35
C GLY A 293 14.52 10.82 7.69
N GLY A 294 14.98 11.28 8.86
CA GLY A 294 16.32 10.96 9.33
C GLY A 294 16.51 9.46 9.62
N THR A 295 17.69 9.09 10.14
CA THR A 295 17.92 7.74 10.71
C THR A 295 18.47 7.85 12.12
N VAL A 296 18.26 6.83 12.95
CA VAL A 296 18.82 6.79 14.31
C VAL A 296 19.15 5.36 14.74
N THR A 297 20.31 5.20 15.39
CA THR A 297 20.68 4.00 16.14
C THR A 297 20.76 4.31 17.62
N VAL A 298 20.52 3.32 18.48
CA VAL A 298 20.65 3.41 19.94
C VAL A 298 21.44 2.20 20.43
N ASP A 299 22.40 2.41 21.33
CA ASP A 299 23.21 1.34 21.93
C ASP A 299 22.65 0.82 23.26
N ALA A 300 23.31 -0.17 23.86
CA ALA A 300 22.88 -0.80 25.11
C ALA A 300 23.00 0.12 26.35
N ASP A 301 23.81 1.17 26.28
CA ASP A 301 23.94 2.20 27.32
C ASP A 301 22.93 3.36 27.10
N GLY A 302 22.07 3.23 26.08
CA GLY A 302 21.08 4.23 25.69
C GLY A 302 21.68 5.43 24.96
N ASN A 303 22.93 5.39 24.49
CA ASN A 303 23.47 6.46 23.65
C ASN A 303 22.85 6.34 22.25
N PHE A 304 22.53 7.48 21.63
CA PHE A 304 21.97 7.51 20.28
C PHE A 304 22.90 8.24 19.31
N VAL A 305 22.89 7.78 18.05
CA VAL A 305 23.48 8.47 16.90
C VAL A 305 22.36 8.68 15.88
N TYR A 306 21.97 9.92 15.67
CA TYR A 306 21.01 10.35 14.65
C TYR A 306 21.74 10.94 13.44
N ARG A 307 21.41 10.51 12.22
CA ARG A 307 21.82 11.17 10.97
C ARG A 307 20.62 11.98 10.44
N ALA A 308 20.83 13.28 10.21
CA ALA A 308 19.87 14.12 9.51
C ALA A 308 19.84 13.76 8.01
N MET A 309 18.67 13.87 7.36
CA MET A 309 18.64 13.83 5.89
C MET A 309 19.49 14.97 5.30
N ASN A 310 20.09 14.76 4.14
CA ASN A 310 20.78 15.81 3.36
C ASN A 310 19.97 17.12 3.26
N ALA A 311 18.68 17.01 2.95
CA ALA A 311 17.78 18.16 2.86
C ALA A 311 17.65 18.96 4.18
N MET A 312 17.56 18.28 5.33
CA MET A 312 17.52 18.92 6.65
C MET A 312 18.91 19.41 7.09
N ALA A 313 19.98 18.71 6.73
CA ALA A 313 21.35 19.15 6.96
C ALA A 313 21.66 20.48 6.25
N ALA A 314 21.10 20.71 5.06
CA ALA A 314 21.31 21.92 4.27
C ALA A 314 20.63 23.18 4.84
N VAL A 315 19.38 23.08 5.31
CA VAL A 315 18.60 24.27 5.80
C VAL A 315 18.41 24.33 7.32
N GLY A 316 18.73 23.25 8.03
CA GLY A 316 18.44 23.09 9.44
C GLY A 316 16.95 22.86 9.74
N GLY A 317 16.64 22.52 10.99
CA GLY A 317 15.26 22.28 11.44
C GLY A 317 15.22 21.35 12.65
N THR A 318 14.10 20.65 12.81
CA THR A 318 13.93 19.63 13.86
C THR A 318 13.45 18.30 13.30
N ASP A 319 13.86 17.22 13.94
CA ASP A 319 13.30 15.88 13.73
C ASP A 319 12.95 15.25 15.09
N VAL A 320 12.05 14.27 15.06
CA VAL A 320 11.46 13.62 16.22
C VAL A 320 11.48 12.11 16.01
N PHE A 321 12.09 11.38 16.94
CA PHE A 321 12.06 9.93 16.97
C PHE A 321 11.61 9.40 18.33
N THR A 322 11.12 8.17 18.36
CA THR A 322 10.60 7.55 19.58
C THR A 322 11.34 6.26 19.89
N VAL A 323 11.68 6.08 21.16
CA VAL A 323 12.36 4.89 21.70
C VAL A 323 11.48 4.29 22.79
N ALA A 324 11.13 3.01 22.66
CA ALA A 324 10.60 2.23 23.76
C ALA A 324 11.78 1.72 24.62
N VAL A 325 11.65 1.80 25.94
CA VAL A 325 12.69 1.38 26.90
C VAL A 325 12.04 0.45 27.93
N SER A 326 12.57 -0.77 28.11
CA SER A 326 11.96 -1.83 28.92
C SER A 326 12.93 -2.53 29.87
N ASP A 327 12.46 -2.89 31.08
CA ASP A 327 13.15 -3.73 32.08
C ASP A 327 12.89 -5.25 31.90
N GLU A 328 11.99 -5.64 30.99
CA GLU A 328 11.36 -6.97 30.95
C GLU A 328 12.35 -8.15 30.83
N ALA A 329 13.55 -7.90 30.31
CA ALA A 329 14.62 -8.89 30.20
C ALA A 329 15.21 -9.35 31.57
N ALA A 330 14.91 -8.66 32.67
CA ALA A 330 15.49 -8.94 33.99
C ALA A 330 14.89 -10.19 34.69
N GLY A 331 13.63 -10.57 34.42
CA GLY A 331 12.98 -11.73 35.04
C GLY A 331 11.45 -11.63 35.19
N LEU A 332 10.88 -12.33 36.17
CA LEU A 332 9.44 -12.24 36.49
C LEU A 332 9.18 -11.07 37.47
N HIS A 333 9.36 -9.84 37.01
CA HIS A 333 9.09 -8.65 37.82
C HIS A 333 7.60 -8.32 37.79
N VAL A 334 7.04 -7.96 38.94
CA VAL A 334 5.66 -7.52 39.09
C VAL A 334 5.68 -6.11 39.64
N HIS A 335 5.26 -5.15 38.82
CA HIS A 335 5.27 -3.72 39.12
C HIS A 335 4.15 -3.33 40.10
N GLY A 336 4.28 -3.80 41.34
CA GLY A 336 3.34 -3.66 42.45
C GLY A 336 2.04 -4.46 42.29
N LEU A 337 1.09 -4.30 43.22
CA LEU A 337 -0.21 -4.99 43.17
C LEU A 337 -1.04 -4.67 41.91
N ALA A 338 -0.79 -3.54 41.24
CA ALA A 338 -1.37 -3.21 39.94
C ALA A 338 -0.65 -3.90 38.76
N GLY A 339 0.64 -4.23 38.90
CA GLY A 339 1.38 -5.06 37.94
C GLY A 339 0.81 -6.47 37.84
N LEU A 340 0.16 -7.01 38.89
CA LEU A 340 -0.56 -8.30 38.81
C LEU A 340 -1.65 -8.33 37.72
N LEU A 341 -2.12 -7.17 37.24
CA LEU A 341 -3.05 -7.10 36.10
C LEU A 341 -2.40 -7.55 34.79
N GLN A 342 -1.08 -7.51 34.63
CA GLN A 342 -0.40 -7.96 33.40
C GLN A 342 -0.61 -9.46 33.13
N PHE A 343 -0.88 -10.26 34.17
CA PHE A 343 -1.25 -11.67 34.06
C PHE A 343 -2.75 -11.90 33.79
N VAL A 344 -3.53 -10.84 33.51
CA VAL A 344 -4.92 -10.90 33.07
C VAL A 344 -4.96 -10.39 31.62
N PRO A 345 -4.96 -11.27 30.59
CA PRO A 345 -4.82 -10.81 29.21
C PRO A 345 -5.92 -9.85 28.75
N ILE A 346 -5.56 -9.02 27.77
CA ILE A 346 -6.38 -7.95 27.18
C ILE A 346 -6.73 -6.85 28.20
N LEU A 347 -7.46 -7.18 29.27
CA LEU A 347 -7.85 -6.25 30.33
C LEU A 347 -6.64 -5.68 31.08
N GLY A 348 -5.59 -6.47 31.27
CA GLY A 348 -4.32 -6.06 31.86
C GLY A 348 -3.63 -4.97 31.06
N ASN A 349 -3.36 -5.25 29.77
CA ASN A 349 -2.72 -4.29 28.88
C ASN A 349 -3.58 -3.04 28.63
N PHE A 350 -4.91 -3.16 28.67
CA PHE A 350 -5.82 -2.00 28.61
C PHE A 350 -5.74 -1.11 29.87
N LEU A 351 -5.63 -1.70 31.07
CA LEU A 351 -5.56 -0.95 32.33
C LEU A 351 -4.15 -0.49 32.70
N LYS A 352 -3.12 -1.20 32.24
CA LYS A 352 -1.70 -0.92 32.47
C LYS A 352 -0.85 -1.46 31.30
N PRO A 353 -0.73 -0.69 30.20
CA PRO A 353 0.10 -1.07 29.05
C PRO A 353 1.52 -1.45 29.46
N GLY A 354 2.05 -2.52 28.86
CA GLY A 354 3.40 -3.03 29.13
C GLY A 354 3.62 -3.54 30.56
N GLY A 355 2.56 -3.76 31.35
CA GLY A 355 2.65 -4.20 32.75
C GLY A 355 3.31 -3.23 33.73
N GLY A 356 3.94 -2.16 33.24
CA GLY A 356 4.88 -1.29 33.97
C GLY A 356 6.35 -1.54 33.62
N HIS A 357 6.67 -2.55 32.82
CA HIS A 357 8.04 -2.87 32.40
C HIS A 357 8.64 -1.83 31.44
N GLY A 358 7.81 -1.29 30.55
CA GLY A 358 8.21 -0.36 29.52
C GLY A 358 7.74 1.08 29.72
N ILE A 359 8.57 2.04 29.30
CA ILE A 359 8.14 3.42 28.98
C ILE A 359 8.48 3.79 27.54
N THR A 360 7.72 4.72 26.98
CA THR A 360 8.00 5.32 25.66
C THR A 360 8.62 6.69 25.86
N ARG A 361 9.78 6.97 25.24
CA ARG A 361 10.40 8.29 25.22
C ARG A 361 10.52 8.82 23.79
N THR A 362 9.89 9.95 23.54
CA THR A 362 10.09 10.75 22.33
C THR A 362 11.25 11.74 22.53
N ILE A 363 12.13 11.82 21.54
CA ILE A 363 13.31 12.69 21.52
C ILE A 363 13.20 13.62 20.32
N THR A 364 13.33 14.92 20.56
CA THR A 364 13.44 15.95 19.52
C THR A 364 14.89 16.38 19.40
N VAL A 365 15.42 16.33 18.18
CA VAL A 365 16.75 16.85 17.83
C VAL A 365 16.62 18.11 17.00
N THR A 366 17.51 19.08 17.18
CA THR A 366 17.59 20.29 16.35
C THR A 366 18.87 20.24 15.53
N VAL A 367 18.72 20.31 14.22
CA VAL A 367 19.83 20.33 13.24
C VAL A 367 20.15 21.78 12.91
N ALA A 368 21.39 22.20 13.17
CA ALA A 368 21.93 23.44 12.62
C ALA A 368 22.35 23.22 11.16
N PRO A 369 22.09 24.19 10.25
CA PRO A 369 22.45 24.05 8.83
C PRO A 369 23.95 23.95 8.61
N VAL A 370 24.33 23.23 7.56
CA VAL A 370 25.70 23.09 7.05
C VAL A 370 25.73 23.49 5.59
N ASP A 371 26.61 24.44 5.23
CA ASP A 371 26.80 24.86 3.84
C ASP A 371 27.44 23.74 3.00
N GLY A 372 26.93 23.51 1.79
CA GLY A 372 27.58 22.65 0.79
C GLY A 372 27.23 21.15 0.84
N ILE A 373 26.13 20.78 1.52
CA ILE A 373 25.52 19.45 1.39
C ILE A 373 25.06 19.21 -0.06
N ASP A 374 25.27 18.01 -0.59
CA ASP A 374 24.79 17.64 -1.93
C ASP A 374 23.28 17.34 -1.91
N LEU A 375 22.58 17.94 -2.87
CA LEU A 375 21.13 17.92 -3.04
C LEU A 375 20.73 17.51 -4.46
N SER A 376 21.68 17.06 -5.27
CA SER A 376 21.45 16.55 -6.63
C SER A 376 20.92 15.11 -6.64
N LEU A 377 20.39 14.72 -7.79
CA LEU A 377 20.04 13.34 -8.18
C LEU A 377 20.81 12.97 -9.48
N PRO A 378 20.95 11.68 -9.82
CA PRO A 378 21.66 11.23 -11.02
C PRO A 378 21.10 11.83 -12.32
N ASP A 379 21.97 12.13 -13.30
CA ASP A 379 21.57 12.70 -14.61
C ASP A 379 20.59 11.79 -15.39
N ASP A 380 20.57 10.49 -15.06
CA ASP A 380 19.70 9.44 -15.61
C ASP A 380 18.47 9.13 -14.72
N PHE A 381 18.16 9.96 -13.71
CA PHE A 381 17.01 9.75 -12.84
C PHE A 381 15.67 10.03 -13.55
N HIS A 382 14.73 9.11 -13.42
CA HIS A 382 13.43 9.18 -14.09
C HIS A 382 12.41 9.98 -13.26
N TRP A 383 11.98 11.12 -13.81
CA TRP A 383 10.93 11.97 -13.25
C TRP A 383 9.64 11.78 -14.03
N GLY A 384 8.56 11.42 -13.35
CA GLY A 384 7.26 11.23 -13.99
C GLY A 384 6.02 11.56 -13.17
N VAL A 385 4.89 11.33 -13.83
CA VAL A 385 3.53 11.42 -13.30
C VAL A 385 2.74 10.17 -13.68
N ALA A 386 1.70 9.85 -12.92
CA ALA A 386 0.84 8.70 -13.15
C ALA A 386 -0.65 9.06 -13.30
N HIS A 387 -1.36 8.22 -14.04
CA HIS A 387 -2.78 7.92 -13.84
C HIS A 387 -3.07 6.46 -14.25
N SER A 388 -4.22 5.90 -13.86
CA SER A 388 -4.71 4.64 -14.42
C SER A 388 -5.62 4.89 -15.63
N GLY A 389 -6.00 3.84 -16.37
CA GLY A 389 -6.92 3.98 -17.50
C GLY A 389 -8.33 4.33 -17.00
N PHE A 390 -8.97 3.41 -16.29
CA PHE A 390 -10.35 3.53 -15.81
C PHE A 390 -10.65 4.80 -15.01
N GLN A 391 -9.70 5.30 -14.20
CA GLN A 391 -9.96 6.47 -13.37
C GLN A 391 -9.91 7.80 -14.15
N ALA A 392 -9.14 7.87 -15.24
CA ALA A 392 -8.81 9.13 -15.91
C ALA A 392 -9.21 9.20 -17.41
N GLU A 393 -9.29 8.08 -18.12
CA GLU A 393 -9.66 8.07 -19.54
C GLU A 393 -11.12 8.48 -19.79
N GLY A 394 -12.01 8.12 -18.87
CA GLY A 394 -13.43 8.45 -18.94
C GLY A 394 -13.67 9.95 -18.76
N GLY A 395 -14.68 10.48 -19.45
CA GLY A 395 -15.09 11.87 -19.35
C GLY A 395 -16.10 12.28 -20.42
N PRO A 396 -16.62 13.52 -20.37
CA PRO A 396 -17.52 14.07 -21.38
C PRO A 396 -17.00 13.92 -22.81
N GLY A 397 -17.76 13.22 -23.65
CA GLY A 397 -17.40 12.98 -25.06
C GLY A 397 -16.34 11.89 -25.29
N ALA A 398 -15.69 11.36 -24.26
CA ALA A 398 -14.72 10.28 -24.39
C ALA A 398 -15.42 8.93 -24.71
N PRO A 399 -14.79 8.03 -25.48
CA PRO A 399 -15.26 6.65 -25.63
C PRO A 399 -15.19 5.87 -24.30
N ILE A 400 -16.32 5.82 -23.59
CA ILE A 400 -16.44 5.11 -22.31
C ILE A 400 -16.35 3.60 -22.52
N ASP A 401 -15.47 2.91 -21.77
CA ASP A 401 -15.48 1.45 -21.75
C ASP A 401 -16.56 0.91 -20.83
N THR A 402 -17.58 0.30 -21.45
CA THR A 402 -18.72 -0.31 -20.77
C THR A 402 -18.52 -1.80 -20.46
N ARG A 403 -17.32 -2.34 -20.75
CA ARG A 403 -17.01 -3.77 -20.80
C ARG A 403 -16.04 -4.23 -19.70
N SER A 404 -15.72 -3.36 -18.73
CA SER A 404 -15.01 -3.73 -17.49
C SER A 404 -15.96 -4.11 -16.35
N ASP A 405 -15.45 -4.92 -15.42
CA ASP A 405 -16.10 -5.30 -14.17
C ASP A 405 -16.41 -4.08 -13.27
N TRP A 406 -15.44 -3.16 -13.15
CA TRP A 406 -15.57 -1.90 -12.44
C TRP A 406 -16.63 -0.98 -13.05
N TYR A 407 -16.75 -0.91 -14.38
CA TYR A 407 -17.83 -0.15 -15.01
C TYR A 407 -19.20 -0.68 -14.56
N ARG A 408 -19.39 -2.00 -14.57
CA ARG A 408 -20.63 -2.63 -14.05
C ARG A 408 -20.80 -2.39 -12.56
N TRP A 409 -19.72 -2.39 -11.78
CA TRP A 409 -19.75 -2.22 -10.33
C TRP A 409 -20.24 -0.82 -9.92
N VAL A 410 -19.73 0.24 -10.55
CA VAL A 410 -20.16 1.62 -10.25
C VAL A 410 -21.56 1.91 -10.80
N HIS A 411 -21.98 1.22 -11.86
CA HIS A 411 -23.32 1.35 -12.44
C HIS A 411 -24.41 0.52 -11.76
N ASP A 412 -24.06 -0.51 -10.97
CA ASP A 412 -25.04 -1.38 -10.32
C ASP A 412 -26.04 -0.58 -9.46
N PRO A 413 -27.35 -0.65 -9.75
CA PRO A 413 -28.36 0.08 -8.99
C PRO A 413 -28.39 -0.27 -7.51
N LEU A 414 -27.96 -1.47 -7.10
CA LEU A 414 -27.89 -1.84 -5.69
C LEU A 414 -26.68 -1.19 -4.99
N ASN A 415 -25.48 -1.25 -5.58
CA ASN A 415 -24.29 -0.55 -5.07
C ASN A 415 -24.54 0.94 -4.89
N ARG A 416 -25.13 1.61 -5.90
CA ARG A 416 -25.48 3.03 -5.84
C ARG A 416 -26.54 3.33 -4.78
N LEU A 417 -27.56 2.47 -4.62
CA LEU A 417 -28.60 2.62 -3.60
C LEU A 417 -28.06 2.43 -2.16
N LEU A 418 -27.05 1.58 -1.99
CA LEU A 418 -26.38 1.33 -0.71
C LEU A 418 -25.29 2.36 -0.39
N GLY A 419 -24.89 3.22 -1.34
CA GLY A 419 -23.80 4.17 -1.18
C GLY A 419 -22.41 3.53 -1.15
N LEU A 420 -22.25 2.35 -1.77
CA LEU A 420 -20.95 1.66 -1.88
C LEU A 420 -20.04 2.31 -2.93
N VAL A 421 -20.59 3.10 -3.84
CA VAL A 421 -19.89 3.77 -4.95
C VAL A 421 -20.45 5.19 -5.12
N LYS A 422 -19.56 6.19 -5.31
CA LYS A 422 -19.92 7.61 -5.33
C LYS A 422 -19.83 8.31 -6.70
N GLY A 423 -19.09 7.76 -7.66
CA GLY A 423 -18.89 8.35 -9.00
C GLY A 423 -19.00 7.32 -10.13
N VAL A 424 -18.94 7.79 -11.38
CA VAL A 424 -18.91 6.99 -12.62
C VAL A 424 -17.90 7.59 -13.61
N PRO A 425 -17.25 6.80 -14.49
CA PRO A 425 -16.20 7.29 -15.38
C PRO A 425 -16.68 8.29 -16.45
N GLU A 426 -17.99 8.34 -16.75
CA GLU A 426 -18.61 9.35 -17.63
C GLU A 426 -18.31 10.79 -17.22
N ASP A 427 -18.20 11.05 -15.92
CA ASP A 427 -18.01 12.39 -15.34
C ASP A 427 -16.51 12.73 -15.10
N GLY A 428 -15.59 11.97 -15.72
CA GLY A 428 -14.14 12.03 -15.47
C GLY A 428 -13.36 13.07 -16.30
N PRO A 429 -12.02 13.11 -16.15
CA PRO A 429 -11.15 14.12 -16.76
C PRO A 429 -10.82 13.87 -18.25
N GLY A 430 -11.28 12.77 -18.85
CA GLY A 430 -11.25 12.55 -20.30
C GLY A 430 -9.87 12.37 -20.93
N ALA A 431 -8.90 11.79 -20.21
CA ALA A 431 -7.52 11.58 -20.68
C ALA A 431 -7.42 10.84 -22.04
N TYR A 432 -8.43 10.04 -22.40
CA TYR A 432 -8.56 9.41 -23.72
C TYR A 432 -8.56 10.42 -24.87
N LEU A 433 -9.04 11.64 -24.64
CA LEU A 433 -9.11 12.73 -25.62
C LEU A 433 -7.91 13.69 -25.53
N THR A 434 -7.38 13.90 -24.32
CA THR A 434 -6.42 14.98 -24.02
C THR A 434 -4.96 14.52 -23.90
N TYR A 435 -4.67 13.22 -24.09
CA TYR A 435 -3.35 12.62 -23.85
C TYR A 435 -2.15 13.37 -24.48
N ASP A 436 -2.30 13.99 -25.65
CA ASP A 436 -1.23 14.76 -26.29
C ASP A 436 -0.95 16.09 -25.55
N ASP A 437 -1.98 16.79 -25.10
CA ASP A 437 -1.86 18.00 -24.27
C ASP A 437 -1.42 17.65 -22.84
N ASP A 438 -1.87 16.53 -22.29
CA ASP A 438 -1.45 16.03 -20.96
C ASP A 438 0.04 15.63 -20.97
N ALA A 439 0.50 14.97 -22.05
CA ALA A 439 1.92 14.69 -22.30
C ALA A 439 2.73 15.97 -22.47
N ARG A 440 2.23 16.93 -23.25
CA ARG A 440 2.87 18.24 -23.46
C ARG A 440 3.02 18.99 -22.14
N LEU A 441 1.98 19.06 -21.30
CA LEU A 441 2.02 19.70 -19.98
C LEU A 441 2.99 19.00 -19.03
N ALA A 442 2.98 17.66 -18.99
CA ALA A 442 3.92 16.88 -18.18
C ALA A 442 5.38 17.14 -18.58
N ARG A 443 5.66 17.37 -19.87
CA ARG A 443 7.00 17.77 -20.33
C ARG A 443 7.33 19.24 -20.06
N GLU A 444 6.49 20.15 -20.53
CA GLU A 444 6.80 21.59 -20.61
C GLU A 444 6.65 22.33 -19.28
N GLU A 445 5.64 21.98 -18.46
CA GLU A 445 5.39 22.64 -17.18
C GLU A 445 6.00 21.87 -16.00
N LEU A 446 5.89 20.54 -16.01
CA LEU A 446 6.37 19.69 -14.91
C LEU A 446 7.82 19.18 -15.08
N GLY A 447 8.44 19.35 -16.26
CA GLY A 447 9.82 18.94 -16.52
C GLY A 447 10.05 17.43 -16.54
N MET A 448 9.00 16.62 -16.72
CA MET A 448 9.07 15.16 -16.63
C MET A 448 9.82 14.54 -17.83
N ASN A 449 10.37 13.34 -17.64
CA ASN A 449 10.97 12.49 -18.67
C ASN A 449 10.28 11.12 -18.81
N THR A 450 9.35 10.77 -17.91
CA THR A 450 8.59 9.51 -17.92
C THR A 450 7.11 9.79 -17.65
N PHE A 451 6.21 8.96 -18.19
CA PHE A 451 4.78 8.99 -17.87
C PHE A 451 4.26 7.57 -17.63
N ARG A 452 3.64 7.33 -16.46
CA ARG A 452 3.06 6.03 -16.12
C ARG A 452 1.57 6.01 -16.45
N MET A 453 1.12 4.99 -17.18
CA MET A 453 -0.30 4.76 -17.43
C MET A 453 -0.69 3.30 -17.52
N GLY A 454 -1.98 3.00 -17.34
CA GLY A 454 -2.54 1.67 -17.56
C GLY A 454 -2.98 1.42 -19.02
N ILE A 455 -3.08 0.15 -19.42
CA ILE A 455 -3.87 -0.27 -20.61
C ILE A 455 -5.08 -1.06 -20.11
N GLU A 456 -6.29 -0.64 -20.49
CA GLU A 456 -7.52 -1.30 -20.08
C GLU A 456 -7.75 -2.60 -20.87
N TRP A 457 -7.62 -3.75 -20.19
CA TRP A 457 -7.79 -5.08 -20.79
C TRP A 457 -9.15 -5.24 -21.48
N SER A 458 -10.20 -4.68 -20.88
CA SER A 458 -11.57 -4.68 -21.41
C SER A 458 -11.76 -3.87 -22.70
N ARG A 459 -10.86 -2.91 -22.98
CA ARG A 459 -10.81 -2.22 -24.28
C ARG A 459 -10.13 -3.08 -25.34
N ILE A 460 -8.97 -3.67 -25.02
CA ILE A 460 -8.21 -4.49 -25.98
C ILE A 460 -8.94 -5.80 -26.30
N PHE A 461 -9.37 -6.54 -25.28
CA PHE A 461 -10.10 -7.80 -25.40
C PHE A 461 -11.52 -7.70 -24.81
N PRO A 462 -12.46 -7.06 -25.52
CA PRO A 462 -13.83 -6.89 -25.06
C PRO A 462 -14.68 -8.17 -25.08
N ASN A 463 -14.17 -9.24 -25.69
CA ASN A 463 -14.78 -10.57 -25.75
C ASN A 463 -13.73 -11.62 -25.38
N SER A 464 -14.16 -12.81 -24.98
CA SER A 464 -13.26 -13.85 -24.47
C SER A 464 -12.24 -14.35 -25.49
N THR A 465 -10.98 -14.41 -25.04
CA THR A 465 -9.82 -14.96 -25.75
C THR A 465 -9.64 -16.48 -25.54
N ALA A 466 -10.53 -17.15 -24.80
CA ALA A 466 -10.51 -18.60 -24.57
C ALA A 466 -10.72 -19.48 -25.82
N ALA A 467 -10.90 -18.87 -27.00
CA ALA A 467 -10.87 -19.56 -28.30
C ALA A 467 -9.44 -19.76 -28.85
N VAL A 468 -8.45 -19.08 -28.25
CA VAL A 468 -7.02 -19.33 -28.44
C VAL A 468 -6.56 -20.22 -27.28
N ASP A 469 -6.13 -21.44 -27.59
CA ASP A 469 -5.59 -22.39 -26.61
C ASP A 469 -4.06 -22.33 -26.71
N ILE A 470 -3.38 -22.09 -25.57
CA ILE A 470 -1.92 -22.03 -25.49
C ILE A 470 -1.32 -23.32 -24.89
N SER A 471 -2.19 -24.29 -24.53
CA SER A 471 -1.79 -25.51 -23.81
C SER A 471 -1.39 -26.66 -24.73
N ASP A 472 -1.73 -26.60 -26.03
CA ASP A 472 -1.39 -27.63 -27.01
C ASP A 472 0.02 -27.43 -27.62
N GLU A 473 0.49 -26.19 -27.74
CA GLU A 473 1.88 -25.85 -28.13
C GLU A 473 2.89 -25.95 -26.96
N GLY A 474 2.43 -26.36 -25.77
CA GLY A 474 3.26 -26.69 -24.61
C GLY A 474 3.11 -25.81 -23.37
N GLY A 475 2.14 -24.88 -23.37
CA GLY A 475 1.90 -23.96 -22.26
C GLY A 475 2.76 -22.69 -22.34
N ALA A 476 3.00 -22.18 -23.56
CA ALA A 476 3.66 -20.92 -23.81
C ALA A 476 3.15 -20.33 -25.15
N LEU A 477 2.87 -19.03 -25.17
CA LEU A 477 2.40 -18.30 -26.35
C LEU A 477 3.29 -18.49 -27.59
N SER A 478 2.66 -18.68 -28.75
CA SER A 478 3.30 -18.67 -30.06
C SER A 478 2.93 -17.47 -30.94
N LEU A 479 3.59 -17.32 -32.09
CA LEU A 479 3.29 -16.25 -33.05
C LEU A 479 1.93 -16.47 -33.75
N ASP A 480 1.44 -17.71 -33.83
CA ASP A 480 0.14 -18.01 -34.41
C ASP A 480 -0.98 -17.73 -33.38
N ASP A 481 -0.74 -17.94 -32.08
CA ASP A 481 -1.62 -17.46 -30.99
C ASP A 481 -1.77 -15.94 -31.03
N LEU A 482 -0.65 -15.22 -31.13
CA LEU A 482 -0.64 -13.76 -31.17
C LEU A 482 -1.39 -13.19 -32.38
N GLN A 483 -1.32 -13.86 -33.53
CA GLN A 483 -2.13 -13.52 -34.71
C GLN A 483 -3.61 -13.86 -34.52
N ALA A 484 -3.93 -14.94 -33.80
CA ALA A 484 -5.32 -15.29 -33.46
C ALA A 484 -5.92 -14.30 -32.44
N LEU A 485 -5.15 -13.87 -31.45
CA LEU A 485 -5.48 -12.79 -30.53
C LEU A 485 -5.67 -11.46 -31.27
N ASP A 486 -4.82 -11.14 -32.25
CA ASP A 486 -4.96 -9.93 -33.08
C ASP A 486 -6.29 -9.88 -33.86
N ALA A 487 -6.81 -11.05 -34.25
CA ALA A 487 -8.10 -11.18 -34.92
C ALA A 487 -9.30 -11.05 -33.96
N LEU A 488 -9.08 -11.07 -32.64
CA LEU A 488 -10.08 -10.88 -31.58
C LEU A 488 -10.02 -9.49 -30.93
N ALA A 489 -8.90 -8.79 -31.06
CA ALA A 489 -8.65 -7.49 -30.43
C ALA A 489 -9.50 -6.35 -31.02
N ASP A 490 -9.84 -5.36 -30.20
CA ASP A 490 -10.46 -4.12 -30.68
C ASP A 490 -9.40 -3.22 -31.34
N ALA A 491 -9.29 -3.30 -32.66
CA ALA A 491 -8.30 -2.55 -33.44
C ALA A 491 -8.39 -1.01 -33.24
N GLY A 492 -9.54 -0.49 -32.79
CA GLY A 492 -9.68 0.93 -32.41
C GLY A 492 -8.93 1.25 -31.12
N ALA A 493 -9.05 0.39 -30.10
CA ALA A 493 -8.31 0.52 -28.85
C ALA A 493 -6.80 0.31 -29.06
N VAL A 494 -6.41 -0.70 -29.87
CA VAL A 494 -5.01 -0.97 -30.19
C VAL A 494 -4.36 0.21 -30.93
N SER A 495 -5.06 0.85 -31.87
CA SER A 495 -4.58 2.10 -32.50
C SER A 495 -4.45 3.22 -31.48
N HIS A 496 -5.47 3.43 -30.64
CA HIS A 496 -5.45 4.52 -29.66
C HIS A 496 -4.25 4.45 -28.71
N TYR A 497 -3.98 3.31 -28.08
CA TYR A 497 -2.81 3.20 -27.18
C TYR A 497 -1.48 3.36 -27.93
N ARG A 498 -1.37 2.91 -29.19
CA ARG A 498 -0.21 3.16 -30.05
C ARG A 498 -0.03 4.67 -30.33
N ASP A 499 -1.11 5.39 -30.59
CA ASP A 499 -1.12 6.84 -30.79
C ASP A 499 -0.74 7.59 -29.48
N VAL A 500 -1.20 7.12 -28.32
CA VAL A 500 -0.83 7.67 -26.99
C VAL A 500 0.67 7.49 -26.72
N PHE A 501 1.22 6.29 -26.92
CA PHE A 501 2.67 6.05 -26.74
C PHE A 501 3.52 6.80 -27.77
N ALA A 502 2.96 7.11 -28.95
CA ALA A 502 3.62 7.94 -29.96
C ALA A 502 3.64 9.43 -29.55
N ALA A 503 2.56 9.93 -28.95
CA ALA A 503 2.52 11.28 -28.36
C ALA A 503 3.51 11.41 -27.19
N LEU A 504 3.49 10.47 -26.23
CA LEU A 504 4.44 10.47 -25.10
C LEU A 504 5.89 10.55 -25.57
N ARG A 505 6.33 9.62 -26.44
CA ARG A 505 7.71 9.68 -26.99
C ARG A 505 7.94 10.90 -27.88
N GLY A 506 6.91 11.44 -28.53
CA GLY A 506 6.96 12.70 -29.29
C GLY A 506 7.31 13.92 -28.44
N HIS A 507 6.79 13.99 -27.21
CA HIS A 507 7.16 15.00 -26.20
C HIS A 507 8.44 14.66 -25.43
N GLY A 508 9.06 13.51 -25.68
CA GLY A 508 10.25 13.04 -24.96
C GLY A 508 9.93 12.54 -23.55
N LEU A 509 8.79 11.87 -23.40
CA LEU A 509 8.38 11.10 -22.23
C LEU A 509 8.47 9.60 -22.55
N GLU A 510 9.16 8.84 -21.72
CA GLU A 510 9.15 7.38 -21.80
C GLU A 510 7.86 6.81 -21.19
N PRO A 511 7.17 5.86 -21.85
CA PRO A 511 6.06 5.14 -21.23
C PRO A 511 6.53 4.16 -20.15
N LEU A 512 5.90 4.20 -18.98
CA LEU A 512 5.92 3.14 -17.97
C LEU A 512 4.52 2.49 -17.94
N VAL A 513 4.35 1.36 -18.62
CA VAL A 513 3.03 0.76 -18.84
C VAL A 513 2.66 -0.20 -17.72
N THR A 514 1.51 0.03 -17.11
CA THR A 514 0.88 -0.88 -16.15
C THR A 514 -0.12 -1.78 -16.89
N VAL A 515 0.16 -3.08 -16.98
CA VAL A 515 -0.63 -4.04 -17.77
C VAL A 515 -2.02 -4.26 -17.17
N ASN A 516 -2.14 -4.37 -15.85
CA ASN A 516 -3.43 -4.38 -15.15
C ASN A 516 -3.47 -3.37 -14.00
N HIS A 517 -4.51 -2.55 -13.97
CA HIS A 517 -4.79 -1.62 -12.87
C HIS A 517 -6.20 -1.90 -12.29
N PHE A 518 -6.32 -3.03 -11.61
CA PHE A 518 -7.54 -3.64 -11.02
C PHE A 518 -8.66 -4.07 -11.98
N THR A 519 -8.85 -3.39 -13.11
CA THR A 519 -9.97 -3.65 -14.02
C THR A 519 -9.83 -4.97 -14.77
N LEU A 520 -10.92 -5.72 -14.85
CA LEU A 520 -11.01 -6.98 -15.60
C LEU A 520 -12.11 -6.89 -16.66
N PRO A 521 -11.96 -7.53 -17.83
CA PRO A 521 -13.04 -7.70 -18.76
C PRO A 521 -14.23 -8.41 -18.12
N VAL A 522 -15.45 -7.99 -18.46
CA VAL A 522 -16.70 -8.59 -17.94
C VAL A 522 -16.81 -10.10 -18.15
N TRP A 523 -16.15 -10.63 -19.17
CA TRP A 523 -16.11 -12.07 -19.46
C TRP A 523 -15.09 -12.83 -18.58
N VAL A 524 -14.12 -12.14 -17.98
CA VAL A 524 -13.23 -12.65 -16.91
C VAL A 524 -13.91 -12.50 -15.55
N HIS A 525 -14.59 -11.37 -15.30
CA HIS A 525 -15.26 -11.05 -14.03
C HIS A 525 -16.60 -10.34 -14.23
N ASP A 526 -17.71 -10.98 -13.83
CA ASP A 526 -19.03 -10.33 -13.77
C ASP A 526 -19.45 -10.11 -12.31
N PRO A 527 -19.00 -9.03 -11.63
CA PRO A 527 -19.05 -8.93 -10.18
C PRO A 527 -20.48 -8.83 -9.61
N VAL A 528 -21.45 -8.43 -10.43
CA VAL A 528 -22.87 -8.39 -10.05
C VAL A 528 -23.46 -9.81 -9.97
N VAL A 529 -23.02 -10.71 -10.85
CA VAL A 529 -23.41 -12.14 -10.87
C VAL A 529 -22.53 -12.96 -9.91
N ALA A 530 -21.23 -12.68 -9.87
CA ALA A 530 -20.25 -13.40 -9.07
C ALA A 530 -20.50 -13.22 -7.56
N ARG A 531 -20.73 -11.98 -7.08
CA ARG A 531 -20.94 -11.67 -5.65
C ARG A 531 -21.90 -12.61 -4.92
N PRO A 532 -23.18 -12.77 -5.32
CA PRO A 532 -24.11 -13.66 -4.63
C PRO A 532 -23.72 -15.15 -4.74
N LEU A 533 -23.08 -15.56 -5.84
CA LEU A 533 -22.67 -16.96 -6.04
C LEU A 533 -21.43 -17.31 -5.19
N ILE A 534 -20.40 -16.47 -5.21
CA ILE A 534 -19.21 -16.56 -4.33
C ILE A 534 -19.64 -16.57 -2.87
N GLN A 535 -20.54 -15.67 -2.47
CA GLN A 535 -21.00 -15.58 -1.07
C GLN A 535 -21.74 -16.86 -0.61
N LEU A 536 -22.41 -17.55 -1.52
CA LEU A 536 -23.10 -18.83 -1.28
C LEU A 536 -22.19 -20.07 -1.50
N GLY A 537 -20.96 -19.90 -1.98
CA GLY A 537 -20.05 -21.01 -2.34
C GLY A 537 -20.53 -21.85 -3.52
N LEU A 538 -21.21 -21.21 -4.47
CA LEU A 538 -21.68 -21.79 -5.72
C LEU A 538 -20.65 -21.60 -6.85
N PRO A 539 -20.67 -22.41 -7.92
CA PRO A 539 -19.81 -22.20 -9.09
C PRO A 539 -20.06 -20.83 -9.74
N VAL A 540 -18.99 -20.22 -10.24
CA VAL A 540 -19.00 -18.97 -11.00
C VAL A 540 -18.15 -19.15 -12.24
N GLU A 541 -18.62 -18.63 -13.37
CA GLU A 541 -17.95 -18.68 -14.68
C GLU A 541 -16.94 -17.52 -14.78
N ALA A 542 -17.43 -16.27 -14.86
CA ALA A 542 -16.62 -15.06 -14.79
C ALA A 542 -16.32 -14.67 -13.32
N ALA A 543 -15.37 -15.37 -12.69
CA ALA A 543 -15.06 -15.26 -11.26
C ALA A 543 -13.91 -14.28 -10.92
N GLY A 544 -13.34 -13.58 -11.90
CA GLY A 544 -12.14 -12.76 -11.71
C GLY A 544 -10.95 -13.59 -11.23
N TRP A 545 -10.04 -12.98 -10.47
CA TRP A 545 -8.86 -13.64 -9.89
C TRP A 545 -9.15 -14.84 -8.97
N LEU A 546 -10.41 -15.15 -8.65
CA LEU A 546 -10.78 -16.42 -8.00
C LEU A 546 -10.82 -17.62 -8.96
N SER A 547 -10.87 -17.38 -10.28
CA SER A 547 -10.68 -18.41 -11.29
C SER A 547 -9.19 -18.71 -11.48
N PRO A 548 -8.76 -19.98 -11.55
CA PRO A 548 -7.39 -20.32 -11.93
C PRO A 548 -7.10 -19.93 -13.39
N ASP A 549 -8.10 -19.96 -14.26
CA ASP A 549 -7.95 -19.77 -15.71
C ASP A 549 -7.59 -18.31 -16.06
N THR A 550 -7.89 -17.36 -15.16
CA THR A 550 -7.58 -15.93 -15.31
C THR A 550 -6.09 -15.67 -15.45
N ALA A 551 -5.21 -16.47 -14.84
CA ALA A 551 -3.77 -16.33 -15.01
C ALA A 551 -3.31 -16.61 -16.45
N ALA A 552 -3.89 -17.62 -17.12
CA ALA A 552 -3.57 -17.97 -18.50
C ALA A 552 -4.19 -16.99 -19.52
N GLU A 553 -5.38 -16.45 -19.24
CA GLU A 553 -5.94 -15.36 -20.06
C GLU A 553 -5.14 -14.05 -19.87
N PHE A 554 -4.57 -13.83 -18.68
CA PHE A 554 -3.70 -12.69 -18.40
C PHE A 554 -2.31 -12.81 -19.06
N GLU A 555 -1.75 -14.01 -19.13
CA GLU A 555 -0.54 -14.32 -19.93
C GLU A 555 -0.75 -13.95 -21.40
N LYS A 556 -1.84 -14.43 -22.02
CA LYS A 556 -2.24 -14.09 -23.40
C LYS A 556 -2.31 -12.58 -23.63
N TYR A 557 -2.90 -11.86 -22.68
CA TYR A 557 -3.01 -10.41 -22.74
C TYR A 557 -1.64 -9.72 -22.64
N ALA A 558 -0.82 -10.07 -21.64
CA ALA A 558 0.50 -9.47 -21.44
C ALA A 558 1.45 -9.71 -22.62
N GLY A 559 1.53 -10.94 -23.13
CA GLY A 559 2.33 -11.26 -24.31
C GLY A 559 1.82 -10.58 -25.59
N TYR A 560 0.50 -10.39 -25.73
CA TYR A 560 -0.07 -9.60 -26.81
C TYR A 560 0.32 -8.11 -26.72
N LEU A 561 0.30 -7.51 -25.52
CA LEU A 561 0.77 -6.13 -25.35
C LEU A 561 2.25 -5.98 -25.70
N ALA A 562 3.11 -6.88 -25.20
CA ALA A 562 4.53 -6.89 -25.51
C ALA A 562 4.79 -6.98 -27.02
N TRP A 563 4.16 -7.93 -27.71
CA TRP A 563 4.24 -8.07 -29.16
C TRP A 563 3.67 -6.86 -29.94
N LYS A 564 2.69 -6.14 -29.38
CA LYS A 564 2.02 -5.00 -30.03
C LYS A 564 2.59 -3.63 -29.74
N PHE A 565 3.33 -3.46 -28.65
CA PHE A 565 3.77 -2.14 -28.19
C PHE A 565 5.23 -2.08 -27.71
N GLY A 566 5.97 -3.20 -27.68
CA GLY A 566 7.39 -3.22 -27.28
C GLY A 566 8.27 -2.25 -28.09
N ASP A 567 7.98 -2.06 -29.39
CA ASP A 567 8.62 -1.04 -30.24
C ASP A 567 8.36 0.43 -29.81
N GLN A 568 7.59 0.63 -28.74
CA GLN A 568 7.34 1.91 -28.08
C GLN A 568 7.40 1.84 -26.53
N VAL A 569 7.61 0.68 -25.90
CA VAL A 569 7.44 0.50 -24.44
C VAL A 569 8.43 -0.55 -23.92
N ASP A 570 9.48 -0.11 -23.24
CA ASP A 570 10.46 -1.01 -22.60
C ASP A 570 10.12 -1.29 -21.12
N ASN A 571 9.45 -0.35 -20.44
CA ASN A 571 9.24 -0.38 -19.00
C ASN A 571 7.81 -0.87 -18.67
N TRP A 572 7.71 -2.04 -18.03
CA TRP A 572 6.45 -2.75 -17.80
C TRP A 572 6.21 -3.04 -16.31
N ALA A 573 5.02 -2.75 -15.80
CA ALA A 573 4.54 -3.23 -14.51
C ALA A 573 3.32 -4.15 -14.72
N THR A 574 3.39 -5.43 -14.37
CA THR A 574 2.30 -6.37 -14.74
C THR A 574 1.00 -6.06 -13.97
N LEU A 575 1.11 -5.82 -12.67
CA LEU A 575 -0.02 -5.57 -11.76
C LEU A 575 0.19 -4.28 -10.98
N ASN A 576 -0.90 -3.55 -10.75
CA ASN A 576 -1.01 -2.51 -9.74
C ASN A 576 -1.55 -3.09 -8.42
N GLU A 577 -0.84 -2.85 -7.33
CA GLU A 577 -1.29 -3.09 -5.94
C GLU A 577 -2.01 -4.45 -5.73
N PRO A 578 -1.30 -5.59 -5.90
CA PRO A 578 -1.94 -6.90 -5.84
C PRO A 578 -2.50 -7.26 -4.45
N PHE A 579 -1.99 -6.67 -3.36
CA PHE A 579 -2.44 -6.98 -2.01
C PHE A 579 -3.62 -6.11 -1.50
N PRO A 580 -3.68 -4.77 -1.64
CA PRO A 580 -4.79 -3.97 -1.11
C PRO A 580 -6.22 -4.46 -1.41
N PRO A 581 -6.55 -5.03 -2.60
CA PRO A 581 -7.86 -5.61 -2.87
C PRO A 581 -8.26 -6.76 -1.93
N VAL A 582 -7.30 -7.47 -1.33
CA VAL A 582 -7.52 -8.46 -0.25
C VAL A 582 -8.32 -7.86 0.91
N LEU A 583 -8.19 -6.56 1.17
CA LEU A 583 -8.92 -5.85 2.23
C LEU A 583 -10.27 -5.30 1.76
N THR A 584 -10.39 -4.84 0.52
CA THR A 584 -11.59 -4.12 0.02
C THR A 584 -12.61 -5.03 -0.67
N GLU A 585 -12.20 -6.22 -1.13
CA GLU A 585 -13.08 -7.22 -1.76
C GLU A 585 -13.59 -8.28 -0.79
N PHE A 586 -12.79 -8.72 0.20
CA PHE A 586 -13.05 -9.95 0.99
C PHE A 586 -13.41 -9.72 2.48
N LEU A 587 -13.28 -8.49 2.99
CA LEU A 587 -13.51 -8.15 4.41
C LEU A 587 -14.59 -7.10 4.63
N ALA A 588 -15.30 -7.22 5.75
CA ALA A 588 -15.92 -6.08 6.44
C ALA A 588 -15.25 -5.89 7.80
N ILE A 589 -14.99 -4.64 8.16
CA ILE A 589 -14.64 -4.21 9.52
C ILE A 589 -15.71 -3.24 10.03
N PRO A 590 -15.87 -2.99 11.35
CA PRO A 590 -16.99 -2.20 11.85
C PRO A 590 -17.04 -0.76 11.28
N GLY A 591 -17.95 -0.52 10.33
CA GLY A 591 -18.09 0.74 9.59
C GLY A 591 -17.74 0.66 8.10
N LEU A 592 -17.05 -0.40 7.66
CA LEU A 592 -16.64 -0.65 6.28
C LEU A 592 -17.28 -1.97 5.78
N VAL A 593 -18.08 -1.88 4.73
CA VAL A 593 -18.57 -3.01 3.92
C VAL A 593 -17.63 -3.13 2.73
N PRO A 594 -17.25 -4.34 2.25
CA PRO A 594 -16.38 -4.46 1.09
C PRO A 594 -17.08 -3.82 -0.12
N ASN A 595 -16.49 -2.74 -0.62
CA ASN A 595 -17.07 -1.82 -1.59
C ASN A 595 -16.37 -1.86 -2.95
N TRP A 596 -15.39 -2.75 -3.12
CA TRP A 596 -14.73 -3.07 -4.40
C TRP A 596 -15.32 -4.36 -4.98
N PRO A 597 -15.35 -4.55 -6.31
CA PRO A 597 -15.89 -5.76 -6.94
C PRO A 597 -15.03 -7.00 -6.62
N PRO A 598 -15.59 -8.16 -6.23
CA PRO A 598 -17.00 -8.50 -6.16
C PRO A 598 -17.67 -8.18 -4.81
N GLY A 599 -16.94 -7.73 -3.79
CA GLY A 599 -17.51 -7.23 -2.53
C GLY A 599 -18.22 -8.32 -1.70
N VAL A 600 -17.46 -9.29 -1.21
CA VAL A 600 -17.93 -10.52 -0.56
C VAL A 600 -17.38 -10.67 0.86
N LEU A 601 -18.13 -11.34 1.74
CA LEU A 601 -17.65 -11.74 3.06
C LEU A 601 -17.21 -13.19 3.02
N ARG A 602 -16.02 -13.40 2.42
CA ARG A 602 -15.36 -14.70 2.22
C ARG A 602 -13.84 -14.59 2.46
N PRO A 603 -13.40 -14.31 3.71
CA PRO A 603 -11.98 -14.21 4.04
C PRO A 603 -11.18 -15.48 3.73
N ASP A 604 -11.85 -16.63 3.66
CA ASP A 604 -11.28 -17.94 3.29
C ASP A 604 -10.85 -18.04 1.81
N LEU A 605 -11.31 -17.12 0.94
CA LEU A 605 -10.95 -17.06 -0.48
C LEU A 605 -9.78 -16.12 -0.79
N ALA A 606 -9.39 -15.25 0.14
CA ALA A 606 -8.50 -14.14 -0.17
C ALA A 606 -7.05 -14.58 -0.48
N SER A 607 -6.59 -15.72 0.05
CA SER A 607 -5.29 -16.27 -0.37
C SER A 607 -5.34 -16.86 -1.78
N THR A 608 -6.46 -17.49 -2.18
CA THR A 608 -6.66 -17.96 -3.57
C THR A 608 -6.58 -16.80 -4.56
N PHE A 609 -7.23 -15.68 -4.24
CA PHE A 609 -7.21 -14.45 -5.04
C PHE A 609 -5.78 -13.92 -5.27
N VAL A 610 -5.00 -13.73 -4.21
CA VAL A 610 -3.65 -13.13 -4.33
C VAL A 610 -2.59 -14.14 -4.83
N VAL A 611 -2.77 -15.44 -4.61
CA VAL A 611 -1.95 -16.51 -5.23
C VAL A 611 -2.19 -16.56 -6.73
N ASN A 612 -3.44 -16.48 -7.20
CA ASN A 612 -3.73 -16.45 -8.64
C ASN A 612 -3.18 -15.18 -9.32
N GLN A 613 -3.22 -14.03 -8.65
CA GLN A 613 -2.51 -12.83 -9.11
C GLN A 613 -0.98 -13.03 -9.18
N ALA A 614 -0.36 -13.65 -8.17
CA ALA A 614 1.07 -13.92 -8.19
C ALA A 614 1.46 -14.87 -9.33
N ILE A 615 0.68 -15.91 -9.60
CA ILE A 615 0.85 -16.80 -10.77
C ILE A 615 0.68 -16.01 -12.07
N GLY A 616 -0.34 -15.14 -12.16
CA GLY A 616 -0.56 -14.27 -13.32
C GLY A 616 0.58 -13.28 -13.58
N HIS A 617 1.17 -12.69 -12.54
CA HIS A 617 2.36 -11.85 -12.64
C HIS A 617 3.57 -12.62 -13.18
N VAL A 618 3.83 -13.83 -12.66
CA VAL A 618 4.94 -14.69 -13.13
C VAL A 618 4.77 -15.07 -14.60
N ALA A 619 3.56 -15.45 -15.02
CA ALA A 619 3.26 -15.77 -16.42
C ALA A 619 3.37 -14.53 -17.33
N ALA A 620 2.85 -13.38 -16.89
CA ALA A 620 2.97 -12.13 -17.62
C ALA A 620 4.43 -11.64 -17.76
N TYR A 621 5.25 -11.82 -16.72
CA TYR A 621 6.68 -11.52 -16.77
C TYR A 621 7.39 -12.34 -17.86
N ASP A 622 7.23 -13.66 -17.84
CA ASP A 622 7.83 -14.55 -18.86
C ASP A 622 7.29 -14.25 -20.26
N ALA A 623 5.99 -13.97 -20.40
CA ALA A 623 5.37 -13.63 -21.67
C ALA A 623 5.86 -12.28 -22.24
N ILE A 624 6.10 -11.27 -21.40
CA ILE A 624 6.64 -9.97 -21.83
C ILE A 624 8.10 -10.15 -22.29
N HIS A 625 8.96 -10.80 -21.50
CA HIS A 625 10.36 -11.04 -21.92
C HIS A 625 10.50 -11.97 -23.13
N ALA A 626 9.51 -12.82 -23.42
CA ALA A 626 9.49 -13.66 -24.61
C ALA A 626 9.12 -12.89 -25.91
N TRP A 627 8.26 -11.88 -25.80
CA TRP A 627 7.64 -11.21 -26.95
C TRP A 627 8.09 -9.78 -27.19
N ASP A 628 8.49 -9.08 -26.13
CA ASP A 628 9.17 -7.80 -26.27
C ASP A 628 10.65 -8.04 -26.61
N THR A 629 10.95 -7.82 -27.88
CA THR A 629 12.23 -8.18 -28.50
C THR A 629 12.89 -6.97 -29.18
N THR A 630 12.34 -5.77 -29.01
CA THR A 630 12.75 -4.55 -29.70
C THR A 630 12.83 -3.39 -28.72
N ALA A 631 14.02 -3.10 -28.19
CA ALA A 631 14.23 -1.92 -27.35
C ALA A 631 13.83 -0.64 -28.10
N ALA A 632 12.88 0.09 -27.53
CA ALA A 632 12.36 1.36 -28.01
C ALA A 632 13.15 2.56 -27.46
N THR A 633 13.90 2.39 -26.37
CA THR A 633 14.94 3.33 -25.92
C THR A 633 16.34 2.81 -26.29
N ASP A 634 17.10 3.62 -27.06
CA ASP A 634 18.44 3.30 -27.56
C ASP A 634 19.42 2.93 -26.43
N GLY A 635 19.74 1.65 -26.31
CA GLY A 635 20.71 1.12 -25.33
C GLY A 635 20.10 0.56 -24.03
N GLY A 636 18.77 0.59 -23.88
CA GLY A 636 18.06 -0.14 -22.83
C GLY A 636 17.96 -1.65 -23.11
N PRO A 637 17.44 -2.44 -22.14
CA PRO A 637 16.89 -3.76 -22.43
C PRO A 637 15.63 -3.63 -23.32
N ALA A 638 15.21 -4.72 -23.98
CA ALA A 638 13.95 -4.71 -24.72
C ALA A 638 12.74 -4.64 -23.79
N ALA A 639 12.77 -5.38 -22.68
CA ALA A 639 11.81 -5.24 -21.60
C ALA A 639 12.49 -5.22 -20.22
N PHE A 640 11.95 -4.37 -19.36
CA PHE A 640 12.31 -4.20 -17.95
C PHE A 640 11.00 -4.31 -17.15
N VAL A 641 10.79 -5.46 -16.51
CA VAL A 641 9.45 -5.91 -16.06
C VAL A 641 9.38 -6.05 -14.54
N GLY A 642 8.37 -5.43 -13.94
CA GLY A 642 8.13 -5.47 -12.49
C GLY A 642 6.65 -5.53 -12.13
N PHE A 643 6.33 -5.09 -10.93
CA PHE A 643 4.97 -4.84 -10.44
C PHE A 643 4.98 -3.63 -9.52
N THR A 644 3.81 -3.01 -9.27
CA THR A 644 3.71 -1.91 -8.31
C THR A 644 2.97 -2.35 -7.05
N HIS A 645 3.45 -1.90 -5.88
CA HIS A 645 2.98 -2.41 -4.59
C HIS A 645 2.74 -1.28 -3.59
N ASN A 646 1.53 -1.24 -3.02
CA ASN A 646 1.19 -0.32 -1.93
C ASN A 646 1.92 -0.78 -0.66
N MET A 647 2.77 0.08 -0.12
CA MET A 647 3.49 -0.21 1.11
C MET A 647 3.08 0.79 2.18
N ILE A 648 2.37 0.30 3.20
CA ILE A 648 1.90 1.11 4.33
C ILE A 648 2.58 0.59 5.61
N PRO A 649 3.54 1.32 6.18
CA PRO A 649 4.19 0.93 7.42
C PRO A 649 3.22 1.13 8.58
N ALA A 650 2.92 0.04 9.26
CA ALA A 650 2.18 0.06 10.51
C ALA A 650 3.13 0.23 11.69
N ARG A 651 2.75 1.05 12.66
CA ARG A 651 3.49 1.24 13.93
C ARG A 651 2.56 1.10 15.12
N PRO A 652 3.01 0.58 16.27
CA PRO A 652 2.18 0.44 17.46
C PRO A 652 1.72 1.81 17.98
N ALA A 653 0.40 2.01 18.14
CA ALA A 653 -0.15 3.25 18.69
C ALA A 653 0.33 3.52 20.13
N ASN A 654 0.58 2.47 20.91
CA ASN A 654 1.40 2.52 22.10
C ASN A 654 2.56 1.51 22.00
N PRO A 655 3.82 1.95 21.79
CA PRO A 655 4.97 1.06 21.61
C PRO A 655 5.29 0.11 22.77
N VAL A 656 4.79 0.36 23.99
CA VAL A 656 4.94 -0.55 25.13
C VAL A 656 3.69 -1.41 25.38
N ASN A 657 2.67 -1.33 24.53
CA ASN A 657 1.55 -2.27 24.54
C ASN A 657 1.86 -3.44 23.58
N PRO A 658 2.13 -4.67 24.08
CA PRO A 658 2.48 -5.79 23.20
C PRO A 658 1.35 -6.21 22.25
N LEU A 659 0.10 -5.78 22.51
CA LEU A 659 -1.01 -6.01 21.58
C LEU A 659 -0.91 -5.10 20.35
N ASP A 660 -0.52 -3.84 20.53
CA ASP A 660 -0.36 -2.87 19.45
C ASP A 660 0.86 -3.21 18.60
N VAL A 661 1.95 -3.67 19.24
CA VAL A 661 3.15 -4.20 18.59
C VAL A 661 2.79 -5.40 17.72
N ALA A 662 2.16 -6.43 18.31
CA ALA A 662 1.73 -7.62 17.57
C ALA A 662 0.67 -7.36 16.48
N ALA A 663 0.01 -6.19 16.48
CA ALA A 663 -0.87 -5.75 15.40
C ALA A 663 -0.09 -5.04 14.27
N ALA A 664 0.87 -4.18 14.62
CA ALA A 664 1.75 -3.53 13.65
C ALA A 664 2.64 -4.54 12.91
N ASP A 665 3.30 -5.44 13.64
CA ASP A 665 4.16 -6.48 13.08
C ASP A 665 3.40 -7.39 12.10
N ALA A 666 2.18 -7.78 12.49
CA ALA A 666 1.35 -8.66 11.68
C ALA A 666 0.80 -7.96 10.42
N TRP A 667 0.46 -6.66 10.49
CA TRP A 667 0.16 -5.88 9.28
C TRP A 667 1.37 -5.80 8.36
N ASN A 668 2.54 -5.39 8.90
CA ASN A 668 3.76 -5.20 8.14
C ASN A 668 4.20 -6.48 7.41
N HIS A 669 4.10 -7.63 8.08
CA HIS A 669 4.46 -8.90 7.46
C HIS A 669 3.61 -9.21 6.22
N TYR A 670 2.28 -9.14 6.31
CA TYR A 670 1.42 -9.57 5.19
C TYR A 670 1.29 -8.45 4.14
N TYR A 671 0.91 -7.24 4.54
CA TYR A 671 0.63 -6.15 3.61
C TYR A 671 1.89 -5.70 2.85
N ASN A 672 3.04 -5.57 3.55
CA ASN A 672 4.27 -5.06 2.94
C ASN A 672 5.20 -6.15 2.40
N THR A 673 5.05 -7.43 2.77
CA THR A 673 5.98 -8.50 2.31
C THR A 673 5.34 -9.69 1.59
N TRP A 674 4.03 -9.97 1.70
CA TRP A 674 3.47 -11.21 1.11
C TRP A 674 3.72 -11.33 -0.40
N PHE A 675 3.40 -10.29 -1.18
CA PHE A 675 3.55 -10.37 -2.64
C PHE A 675 5.03 -10.32 -3.09
N PRO A 676 5.89 -9.41 -2.59
CA PRO A 676 7.34 -9.48 -2.84
C PRO A 676 7.96 -10.84 -2.49
N ASN A 677 7.58 -11.45 -1.36
CA ASN A 677 8.04 -12.80 -0.98
C ASN A 677 7.63 -13.86 -2.01
N ALA A 678 6.41 -13.77 -2.55
CA ALA A 678 5.89 -14.74 -3.50
C ALA A 678 6.63 -14.73 -4.86
N VAL A 679 7.07 -13.56 -5.34
CA VAL A 679 7.55 -13.37 -6.73
C VAL A 679 9.04 -13.00 -6.86
N ILE A 680 9.69 -12.60 -5.76
CA ILE A 680 11.15 -12.42 -5.71
C ILE A 680 11.78 -13.63 -5.00
N ASP A 681 11.30 -13.93 -3.79
CA ASP A 681 11.86 -14.96 -2.91
C ASP A 681 11.34 -16.38 -3.25
N GLY A 682 10.30 -16.48 -4.08
CA GLY A 682 9.58 -17.71 -4.37
C GLY A 682 8.90 -18.33 -3.14
N TRP A 683 8.60 -17.56 -2.09
CA TRP A 683 7.87 -18.05 -0.92
C TRP A 683 6.42 -17.61 -0.97
N VAL A 684 5.54 -18.56 -1.28
CA VAL A 684 4.10 -18.34 -1.37
C VAL A 684 3.44 -18.91 -0.13
N ASP A 685 3.20 -18.09 0.89
CA ASP A 685 2.32 -18.46 2.02
C ASP A 685 0.87 -18.60 1.50
N VAL A 686 0.50 -19.82 1.10
CA VAL A 686 -0.80 -20.16 0.50
C VAL A 686 -1.89 -20.20 1.57
N ASN A 687 -1.49 -20.52 2.80
CA ASN A 687 -2.42 -20.81 3.89
C ASN A 687 -2.76 -19.57 4.74
N PHE A 688 -1.91 -18.53 4.67
CA PHE A 688 -1.85 -17.31 5.46
C PHE A 688 -1.49 -17.56 6.95
N ASP A 689 -0.51 -18.39 7.29
CA ASP A 689 -0.02 -18.52 8.69
C ASP A 689 1.29 -17.78 9.00
N GLY A 690 2.02 -17.31 7.97
CA GLY A 690 3.29 -16.62 8.10
C GLY A 690 4.48 -17.53 8.47
N ILE A 691 4.32 -18.85 8.35
CA ILE A 691 5.37 -19.82 8.68
C ILE A 691 6.02 -20.30 7.37
N LYS A 692 7.26 -19.88 7.09
CA LYS A 692 8.00 -20.27 5.87
C LYS A 692 8.29 -21.78 5.83
N SER A 693 7.34 -22.54 5.30
CA SER A 693 7.39 -24.00 5.16
C SER A 693 8.16 -24.42 3.91
N ALA A 694 8.61 -25.68 3.85
CA ALA A 694 9.37 -26.18 2.71
C ALA A 694 8.48 -26.48 1.49
N ASP A 695 7.20 -26.77 1.73
CA ASP A 695 6.16 -27.06 0.75
C ASP A 695 5.45 -25.80 0.21
N GLU A 696 5.80 -24.61 0.69
CA GLU A 696 5.38 -23.29 0.17
C GLU A 696 6.47 -22.56 -0.63
N ILE A 697 7.66 -23.15 -0.78
CA ILE A 697 8.68 -22.64 -1.69
C ILE A 697 8.35 -23.07 -3.14
N ARG A 698 8.39 -22.10 -4.05
CA ARG A 698 8.12 -22.20 -5.49
C ARG A 698 9.30 -21.60 -6.26
N PRO A 699 10.40 -22.34 -6.46
CA PRO A 699 11.57 -21.83 -7.19
C PRO A 699 11.25 -21.32 -8.61
N GLU A 700 10.17 -21.81 -9.21
CA GLU A 700 9.61 -21.37 -10.50
C GLU A 700 8.97 -19.97 -10.47
N MET A 701 8.62 -19.46 -9.28
CA MET A 701 8.09 -18.10 -9.07
C MET A 701 9.15 -17.12 -8.54
N ALA A 702 10.36 -17.59 -8.20
CA ALA A 702 11.43 -16.74 -7.70
C ALA A 702 12.08 -15.92 -8.84
N ASP A 703 12.64 -14.76 -8.47
CA ASP A 703 13.42 -13.87 -9.34
C ASP A 703 12.63 -13.26 -10.54
N LYS A 704 11.30 -13.26 -10.50
CA LYS A 704 10.39 -12.83 -11.60
C LYS A 704 10.14 -11.31 -11.63
N VAL A 705 11.19 -10.54 -11.35
CA VAL A 705 11.10 -9.09 -11.12
C VAL A 705 12.42 -8.42 -11.52
N ASP A 706 12.41 -7.51 -12.49
CA ASP A 706 13.56 -6.67 -12.83
C ASP A 706 13.64 -5.43 -11.92
N PHE A 707 12.48 -4.84 -11.56
CA PHE A 707 12.38 -3.72 -10.62
C PHE A 707 11.16 -3.87 -9.68
N LEU A 708 11.29 -3.36 -8.45
CA LEU A 708 10.20 -3.28 -7.49
C LEU A 708 9.57 -1.87 -7.51
N GLY A 709 8.34 -1.78 -8.01
CA GLY A 709 7.54 -0.56 -7.96
C GLY A 709 6.98 -0.34 -6.56
N VAL A 710 7.37 0.75 -5.90
CA VAL A 710 6.87 1.13 -4.56
C VAL A 710 5.81 2.22 -4.70
N GLN A 711 4.67 2.05 -4.04
CA GLN A 711 3.60 3.02 -3.97
C GLN A 711 3.39 3.43 -2.50
N TYR A 712 3.44 4.74 -2.22
CA TYR A 712 3.42 5.26 -0.84
C TYR A 712 2.58 6.51 -0.68
N TYR A 713 1.72 6.49 0.34
CA TYR A 713 0.79 7.59 0.65
C TYR A 713 0.91 8.09 2.10
N GLY A 714 1.18 7.20 3.06
CA GLY A 714 1.24 7.52 4.49
C GLY A 714 1.46 6.28 5.36
N SER A 715 1.39 6.44 6.68
CA SER A 715 1.57 5.36 7.67
C SER A 715 0.33 5.10 8.52
N GLN A 716 0.31 3.98 9.27
CA GLN A 716 -0.85 3.58 10.09
C GLN A 716 -0.48 3.28 11.55
N PRO A 717 -0.89 4.10 12.52
CA PRO A 717 -0.82 3.77 13.94
C PRO A 717 -1.84 2.66 14.27
N MET A 718 -1.39 1.49 14.74
CA MET A 718 -2.24 0.32 15.01
C MET A 718 -2.61 0.19 16.49
N VAL A 719 -3.88 -0.09 16.77
CA VAL A 719 -4.37 -0.53 18.09
C VAL A 719 -4.77 -2.00 18.01
N GLY A 720 -4.16 -2.84 18.85
CA GLY A 720 -4.33 -4.29 18.84
C GLY A 720 -5.41 -4.80 19.80
N PHE A 721 -6.10 -5.85 19.38
CA PHE A 721 -7.12 -6.55 20.18
C PHE A 721 -6.56 -7.84 20.84
N GLY A 722 -5.33 -8.21 20.52
CA GLY A 722 -4.61 -9.36 21.06
C GLY A 722 -4.97 -10.72 20.46
N VAL A 723 -5.98 -10.77 19.59
CA VAL A 723 -6.34 -11.92 18.74
C VAL A 723 -6.74 -11.41 17.36
N ALA A 724 -6.58 -12.25 16.33
CA ALA A 724 -7.22 -12.02 15.04
C ALA A 724 -8.67 -12.54 15.12
N PRO A 725 -9.70 -11.68 14.98
CA PRO A 725 -11.08 -12.12 15.16
C PRO A 725 -11.68 -12.78 13.91
N VAL A 726 -11.05 -12.59 12.74
CA VAL A 726 -11.52 -13.09 11.44
C VAL A 726 -10.71 -14.34 11.04
N PRO A 727 -11.33 -15.53 10.92
CA PRO A 727 -10.63 -16.72 10.46
C PRO A 727 -10.21 -16.55 8.98
N GLY A 728 -9.00 -17.01 8.65
CA GLY A 728 -8.36 -16.77 7.36
C GLY A 728 -7.57 -15.46 7.25
N PHE A 729 -7.73 -14.53 8.21
CA PHE A 729 -6.99 -13.26 8.26
C PHE A 729 -6.22 -13.10 9.60
N PRO A 730 -5.23 -13.97 9.91
CA PRO A 730 -4.52 -13.91 11.18
C PRO A 730 -3.60 -12.69 11.32
N PHE A 731 -3.47 -11.87 10.28
CA PHE A 731 -2.83 -10.55 10.32
C PHE A 731 -3.72 -9.42 10.82
N LEU A 732 -5.05 -9.59 10.81
CA LEU A 732 -6.00 -8.58 11.30
C LEU A 732 -6.10 -8.61 12.84
N ARG A 733 -4.98 -8.33 13.53
CA ARG A 733 -4.86 -8.36 15.00
C ARG A 733 -5.19 -7.02 15.67
N GLY A 734 -5.47 -6.00 14.89
CA GLY A 734 -5.81 -4.65 15.32
C GLY A 734 -6.53 -3.85 14.23
N PHE A 735 -6.81 -2.58 14.48
CA PHE A 735 -7.27 -1.61 13.47
C PHE A 735 -6.41 -0.34 13.47
N PRO A 736 -6.26 0.33 12.32
CA PRO A 736 -5.55 1.58 12.22
C PRO A 736 -6.34 2.76 12.80
N ILE A 737 -5.63 3.68 13.45
CA ILE A 737 -6.13 5.00 13.80
C ILE A 737 -6.05 5.90 12.56
N ARG A 738 -7.17 6.56 12.24
CA ARG A 738 -7.25 7.62 11.23
C ARG A 738 -7.00 8.98 11.89
N CYS A 739 -6.25 9.86 11.23
CA CYS A 739 -6.07 11.26 11.65
C CYS A 739 -7.24 12.13 11.16
N SER A 740 -7.38 13.35 11.68
CA SER A 740 -8.41 14.30 11.24
C SER A 740 -7.92 15.15 10.07
N ALA A 741 -8.74 15.31 9.03
CA ALA A 741 -8.35 15.97 7.78
C ALA A 741 -8.09 17.50 7.91
N ASP A 742 -8.43 18.11 9.05
CA ASP A 742 -8.06 19.49 9.41
C ASP A 742 -6.65 19.60 10.02
N GLU A 743 -5.97 18.48 10.28
CA GLU A 743 -4.56 18.46 10.67
C GLU A 743 -3.65 18.67 9.46
N THR A 744 -2.63 19.54 9.58
CA THR A 744 -1.69 19.84 8.48
C THR A 744 -0.82 18.65 8.05
N THR A 745 -0.77 17.60 8.88
CA THR A 745 -0.05 16.34 8.63
C THR A 745 -1.00 15.18 8.31
N CYS A 746 -2.20 15.47 7.83
CA CYS A 746 -3.21 14.48 7.48
C CYS A 746 -3.84 14.79 6.12
N SER A 747 -3.90 13.80 5.23
CA SER A 747 -4.59 13.91 3.95
C SER A 747 -6.10 14.03 4.11
N ASP A 748 -6.78 14.49 3.07
CA ASP A 748 -8.25 14.54 3.00
C ASP A 748 -8.88 13.13 3.00
N PHE A 749 -8.06 12.09 2.78
CA PHE A 749 -8.41 10.67 2.93
C PHE A 749 -8.08 10.12 4.35
N ASN A 750 -7.91 11.01 5.33
CA ASN A 750 -7.61 10.70 6.73
C ASN A 750 -6.36 9.82 6.95
N GLN A 751 -5.32 9.98 6.11
CA GLN A 751 -4.05 9.27 6.22
C GLN A 751 -2.93 10.20 6.71
N PRO A 752 -2.13 9.82 7.74
CA PRO A 752 -0.99 10.60 8.20
C PRO A 752 0.10 10.74 7.13
N THR A 753 0.58 11.97 6.91
CA THR A 753 1.75 12.24 6.06
C THR A 753 3.02 11.95 6.85
N ASP A 754 3.91 11.09 6.35
CA ASP A 754 5.01 10.56 7.17
C ASP A 754 6.28 10.21 6.36
N PRO A 755 7.20 11.18 6.17
CA PRO A 755 8.47 10.94 5.47
C PRO A 755 9.33 9.84 6.10
N GLY A 756 9.29 9.69 7.44
CA GLY A 756 9.91 8.58 8.14
C GLY A 756 9.32 7.22 7.74
N GLY A 757 8.00 7.16 7.58
CA GLY A 757 7.30 6.01 7.01
C GLY A 757 7.73 5.70 5.59
N PHE A 758 7.93 6.72 4.75
CA PHE A 758 8.40 6.53 3.38
C PHE A 758 9.80 5.89 3.33
N ARG A 759 10.72 6.37 4.19
CA ARG A 759 12.04 5.72 4.36
C ARG A 759 11.91 4.27 4.78
N GLU A 760 11.04 3.99 5.75
CA GLU A 760 10.85 2.66 6.32
C GLU A 760 10.42 1.62 5.26
N VAL A 761 9.54 2.02 4.32
CA VAL A 761 9.15 1.14 3.20
C VAL A 761 10.19 1.06 2.08
N LEU A 762 10.92 2.14 1.79
CA LEU A 762 11.98 2.12 0.76
C LEU A 762 13.20 1.30 1.21
N GLU A 763 13.57 1.35 2.49
CA GLU A 763 14.62 0.50 3.07
C GLU A 763 14.19 -0.98 3.10
N LEU A 764 12.90 -1.26 3.34
CA LEU A 764 12.33 -2.61 3.23
C LEU A 764 12.32 -3.11 1.77
N ALA A 765 11.89 -2.28 0.82
CA ALA A 765 11.89 -2.60 -0.61
C ALA A 765 13.30 -2.86 -1.14
N ALA A 766 14.28 -2.03 -0.76
CA ALA A 766 15.69 -2.21 -1.14
C ALA A 766 16.29 -3.51 -0.58
N SER A 767 15.76 -4.06 0.52
CA SER A 767 16.27 -5.30 1.13
C SER A 767 16.07 -6.55 0.26
N TYR A 768 15.17 -6.51 -0.73
CA TYR A 768 15.02 -7.56 -1.75
C TYR A 768 16.11 -7.52 -2.84
N GLY A 769 16.99 -6.51 -2.84
CA GLY A 769 18.12 -6.42 -3.78
C GLY A 769 17.74 -6.08 -5.23
N LYS A 770 16.51 -5.62 -5.46
CA LYS A 770 16.03 -5.14 -6.77
C LYS A 770 16.13 -3.61 -6.89
N PRO A 771 16.41 -3.06 -8.08
CA PRO A 771 16.20 -1.64 -8.37
C PRO A 771 14.78 -1.21 -8.00
N LEU A 772 14.65 -0.01 -7.44
CA LEU A 772 13.37 0.56 -7.02
C LEU A 772 12.87 1.62 -7.99
N TRP A 773 11.56 1.68 -8.14
CA TRP A 773 10.87 2.79 -8.79
C TRP A 773 9.73 3.26 -7.90
N ILE A 774 9.70 4.53 -7.49
CA ILE A 774 8.53 5.09 -6.78
C ILE A 774 7.46 5.32 -7.84
N THR A 775 6.53 4.39 -7.95
CA THR A 775 5.56 4.32 -9.07
C THR A 775 4.29 5.10 -8.78
N GLU A 776 4.01 5.35 -7.49
CA GLU A 776 3.07 6.36 -6.99
C GLU A 776 3.58 6.96 -5.69
N ASN A 777 3.59 8.29 -5.62
CA ASN A 777 3.60 9.01 -4.35
C ASN A 777 2.74 10.27 -4.49
N GLY A 778 1.80 10.49 -3.58
CA GLY A 778 0.72 11.46 -3.78
C GLY A 778 -0.07 11.79 -2.52
N ILE A 779 -0.95 12.79 -2.60
CA ILE A 779 -1.82 13.17 -1.47
C ILE A 779 -3.18 13.71 -1.92
N ALA A 780 -4.24 13.19 -1.30
CA ALA A 780 -5.58 13.77 -1.35
C ALA A 780 -5.56 15.10 -0.57
N ASP A 781 -5.67 16.20 -1.29
CA ASP A 781 -5.55 17.58 -0.78
C ASP A 781 -6.23 18.54 -1.76
N ALA A 782 -7.49 18.90 -1.47
CA ALA A 782 -8.37 19.59 -2.41
C ALA A 782 -8.08 21.09 -2.59
N ASP A 783 -7.42 21.74 -1.62
CA ASP A 783 -7.10 23.18 -1.68
C ASP A 783 -5.60 23.49 -1.91
N ASP A 784 -4.78 22.47 -2.18
CA ASP A 784 -3.33 22.53 -2.41
C ASP A 784 -2.53 23.06 -1.21
N SER A 785 -3.10 23.04 0.01
CA SER A 785 -2.44 23.55 1.22
C SER A 785 -1.40 22.59 1.82
N LYS A 786 -1.46 21.30 1.47
CA LYS A 786 -0.62 20.23 2.03
C LYS A 786 0.37 19.67 1.00
N ARG A 787 -0.07 19.54 -0.25
CA ARG A 787 0.65 18.87 -1.36
C ARG A 787 2.04 19.44 -1.68
N PRO A 788 2.28 20.77 -1.71
CA PRO A 788 3.62 21.30 -1.95
C PRO A 788 4.62 20.87 -0.86
N SER A 789 4.15 20.83 0.40
CA SER A 789 4.95 20.33 1.53
C SER A 789 5.17 18.82 1.43
N TYR A 790 4.13 18.07 1.12
CA TYR A 790 4.19 16.61 0.94
C TYR A 790 5.24 16.23 -0.10
N ILE A 791 5.18 16.80 -1.31
CA ILE A 791 6.10 16.54 -2.42
C ILE A 791 7.55 16.78 -1.98
N VAL A 792 7.85 17.95 -1.43
CA VAL A 792 9.23 18.33 -1.04
C VAL A 792 9.78 17.42 0.07
N ASN A 793 8.98 17.08 1.08
CA ASN A 793 9.43 16.23 2.18
C ASN A 793 9.60 14.75 1.77
N HIS A 794 8.81 14.23 0.83
CA HIS A 794 8.93 12.84 0.37
C HIS A 794 10.07 12.67 -0.65
N ILE A 795 10.26 13.60 -1.58
CA ILE A 795 11.42 13.57 -2.50
C ILE A 795 12.73 13.78 -1.72
N ALA A 796 12.72 14.52 -0.61
CA ALA A 796 13.88 14.63 0.29
C ALA A 796 14.36 13.29 0.87
N VAL A 797 13.44 12.33 1.10
CA VAL A 797 13.78 10.96 1.51
C VAL A 797 14.43 10.19 0.36
N VAL A 798 13.90 10.32 -0.85
CA VAL A 798 14.44 9.67 -2.06
C VAL A 798 15.85 10.17 -2.37
N GLN A 799 16.07 11.49 -2.34
CA GLN A 799 17.39 12.09 -2.61
C GLN A 799 18.43 11.66 -1.58
N ASP A 800 18.07 11.58 -0.29
CA ASP A 800 18.96 11.04 0.74
C ASP A 800 19.29 9.57 0.48
N LEU A 801 18.30 8.73 0.21
CA LEU A 801 18.51 7.29 -0.05
C LEU A 801 19.38 7.04 -1.29
N VAL A 802 19.17 7.78 -2.38
CA VAL A 802 20.01 7.69 -3.60
C VAL A 802 21.44 8.13 -3.32
N THR A 803 21.64 9.25 -2.59
CA THR A 803 22.98 9.72 -2.22
C THR A 803 23.73 8.71 -1.36
N HIS A 804 23.01 7.97 -0.51
CA HIS A 804 23.57 6.88 0.31
C HIS A 804 23.63 5.52 -0.42
N GLY A 805 23.45 5.49 -1.75
CA GLY A 805 23.69 4.30 -2.58
C GLY A 805 22.53 3.31 -2.70
N THR A 806 21.30 3.73 -2.38
CA THR A 806 20.09 2.93 -2.67
C THR A 806 19.79 3.01 -4.17
N ASP A 807 19.64 1.86 -4.84
CA ASP A 807 19.31 1.83 -6.27
C ASP A 807 17.83 2.20 -6.48
N ILE A 808 17.57 3.51 -6.61
CA ILE A 808 16.26 4.07 -6.97
C ILE A 808 16.40 4.75 -8.33
N ARG A 809 15.67 4.26 -9.32
CA ARG A 809 15.74 4.72 -10.72
C ARG A 809 14.85 5.92 -11.03
N GLY A 810 13.71 6.02 -10.34
CA GLY A 810 12.73 7.06 -10.66
C GLY A 810 11.69 7.33 -9.58
N TYR A 811 11.02 8.46 -9.76
CA TYR A 811 9.91 8.95 -8.95
C TYR A 811 8.74 9.38 -9.84
N THR A 812 7.55 8.91 -9.51
CA THR A 812 6.33 9.14 -10.29
C THR A 812 5.21 9.62 -9.37
N TYR A 813 4.75 10.86 -9.60
CA TYR A 813 3.75 11.50 -8.75
C TYR A 813 2.32 10.98 -9.04
N TRP A 814 1.58 10.62 -8.00
CA TRP A 814 0.14 10.34 -8.10
C TRP A 814 -0.69 11.59 -7.73
N SER A 815 -1.35 12.26 -8.68
CA SER A 815 -1.51 11.95 -10.10
C SER A 815 -1.20 13.14 -11.01
N PHE A 816 -1.17 12.94 -12.32
CA PHE A 816 -1.17 14.06 -13.27
C PHE A 816 -2.44 14.91 -13.09
N VAL A 817 -3.62 14.28 -13.22
CA VAL A 817 -4.94 14.93 -13.11
C VAL A 817 -5.81 14.30 -12.01
N ASP A 818 -6.65 15.12 -11.38
CA ASP A 818 -7.73 14.66 -10.48
C ASP A 818 -8.67 13.72 -11.25
N ASN A 819 -8.95 12.56 -10.67
CA ASN A 819 -9.55 11.42 -11.36
C ASN A 819 -10.61 10.73 -10.48
N LEU A 820 -11.24 9.66 -10.99
CA LEU A 820 -12.23 8.88 -10.26
C LEU A 820 -11.55 8.01 -9.20
N GLU A 821 -11.60 8.36 -7.92
CA GLU A 821 -10.99 7.57 -6.84
C GLU A 821 -11.85 6.34 -6.47
N TRP A 822 -11.94 5.41 -7.42
CA TRP A 822 -12.62 4.11 -7.29
C TRP A 822 -14.04 4.22 -6.72
N ALA A 823 -14.27 3.62 -5.55
CA ALA A 823 -15.55 3.67 -4.85
C ALA A 823 -15.86 5.06 -4.25
N GLU A 824 -14.84 5.86 -3.91
CA GLU A 824 -14.97 7.20 -3.32
C GLU A 824 -15.27 8.30 -4.36
N GLY A 825 -15.21 7.98 -5.65
CA GLY A 825 -15.58 8.89 -6.72
C GLY A 825 -14.67 10.12 -6.79
N TYR A 826 -15.22 11.28 -7.14
CA TYR A 826 -14.43 12.50 -7.37
C TYR A 826 -14.25 13.39 -6.13
N GLU A 827 -14.58 12.92 -4.93
CA GLU A 827 -14.43 13.71 -3.69
C GLU A 827 -12.96 13.91 -3.30
N LEU A 828 -12.11 12.92 -3.55
CA LEU A 828 -10.69 12.93 -3.23
C LEU A 828 -9.88 13.50 -4.42
N LYS A 829 -9.01 14.48 -4.14
CA LYS A 829 -8.28 15.23 -5.16
C LYS A 829 -6.77 15.00 -5.01
N PHE A 830 -6.19 14.19 -5.88
CA PHE A 830 -4.76 13.85 -5.88
C PHE A 830 -3.92 14.63 -6.89
N GLY A 831 -4.50 15.05 -8.01
CA GLY A 831 -3.75 15.50 -9.19
C GLY A 831 -2.99 16.80 -9.02
N LEU A 832 -2.00 17.03 -9.88
CA LEU A 832 -1.34 18.33 -10.06
C LEU A 832 -2.23 19.30 -10.86
N TYR A 833 -3.09 18.76 -11.72
CA TYR A 833 -4.16 19.48 -12.39
C TYR A 833 -5.54 18.98 -11.93
N GLY A 834 -6.51 19.88 -11.84
CA GLY A 834 -7.93 19.54 -11.82
C GLY A 834 -8.50 19.46 -13.24
N SER A 835 -9.75 19.02 -13.35
CA SER A 835 -10.56 19.07 -14.57
C SER A 835 -12.00 19.40 -14.19
N ASP A 836 -12.72 20.14 -15.03
CA ASP A 836 -14.14 20.46 -14.84
C ASP A 836 -14.99 19.71 -15.87
N PRO A 837 -15.76 18.66 -15.49
CA PRO A 837 -16.57 17.88 -16.43
C PRO A 837 -17.83 18.62 -16.92
N ASP A 838 -18.17 19.80 -16.37
CA ASP A 838 -19.19 20.67 -16.98
C ASP A 838 -18.61 21.49 -18.17
N THR A 839 -17.29 21.46 -18.41
CA THR A 839 -16.64 22.13 -19.56
C THR A 839 -16.45 21.17 -20.75
N PRO A 840 -16.96 21.47 -21.96
CA PRO A 840 -16.73 20.67 -23.17
C PRO A 840 -15.25 20.52 -23.57
N GLU A 841 -14.41 21.44 -23.13
CA GLU A 841 -12.98 21.51 -23.45
C GLU A 841 -12.09 20.71 -22.47
N LEU A 842 -12.60 20.31 -21.29
CA LEU A 842 -11.88 19.57 -20.25
C LEU A 842 -10.53 20.18 -19.83
N GLU A 843 -10.48 21.52 -19.81
CA GLU A 843 -9.27 22.30 -19.55
C GLU A 843 -8.62 21.95 -18.20
N ARG A 844 -7.30 21.77 -18.20
CA ARG A 844 -6.51 21.39 -17.03
C ARG A 844 -6.33 22.58 -16.08
N ILE A 845 -6.87 22.47 -14.86
CA ILE A 845 -6.86 23.53 -13.86
C ILE A 845 -5.60 23.39 -12.98
N PRO A 846 -4.57 24.25 -13.12
CA PRO A 846 -3.27 24.02 -12.49
C PRO A 846 -3.26 24.28 -10.98
N LYS A 847 -2.81 23.30 -10.18
CA LYS A 847 -2.50 23.49 -8.75
C LYS A 847 -1.10 24.11 -8.61
N ALA A 848 -1.07 25.41 -8.84
CA ALA A 848 0.15 26.16 -9.17
C ALA A 848 1.28 26.09 -8.11
N ALA A 849 0.98 25.89 -6.83
CA ALA A 849 2.02 25.78 -5.80
C ALA A 849 2.72 24.42 -5.88
N SER A 850 1.97 23.33 -6.03
CA SER A 850 2.52 21.99 -6.22
C SER A 850 3.23 21.84 -7.56
N ILE A 851 2.69 22.40 -8.65
CA ILE A 851 3.35 22.47 -9.96
C ILE A 851 4.70 23.19 -9.83
N ALA A 852 4.75 24.36 -9.21
CA ALA A 852 6.01 25.12 -9.03
C ALA A 852 7.02 24.41 -8.12
N ALA A 853 6.57 23.69 -7.09
CA ALA A 853 7.43 22.90 -6.22
C ALA A 853 8.05 21.70 -6.96
N LEU A 854 7.24 20.94 -7.69
CA LEU A 854 7.70 19.75 -8.42
C LEU A 854 8.55 20.12 -9.65
N SER A 855 8.11 21.07 -10.47
CA SER A 855 8.87 21.60 -11.61
C SER A 855 10.22 22.19 -11.17
N GLY A 856 10.25 22.87 -10.03
CA GLY A 856 11.50 23.38 -9.45
C GLY A 856 12.50 22.28 -9.03
N ILE A 857 12.02 21.06 -8.77
CA ILE A 857 12.85 19.88 -8.43
C ILE A 857 13.32 19.16 -9.71
N THR A 858 12.41 18.87 -10.64
CA THR A 858 12.70 18.11 -11.87
C THR A 858 13.66 18.89 -12.79
N VAL A 859 13.40 20.19 -13.00
CA VAL A 859 14.24 21.07 -13.84
C VAL A 859 15.61 21.34 -13.21
N ALA A 860 15.74 21.20 -11.89
CA ALA A 860 17.02 21.29 -11.16
C ALA A 860 17.74 19.93 -11.04
N ASN A 861 17.06 18.82 -11.37
CA ASN A 861 17.44 17.45 -11.05
C ASN A 861 17.96 17.28 -9.61
N GLY A 862 17.20 17.79 -8.64
CA GLY A 862 17.64 17.87 -7.25
C GLY A 862 16.72 18.73 -6.39
N LEU A 863 17.16 19.10 -5.19
CA LEU A 863 16.36 19.85 -4.21
C LEU A 863 16.85 21.30 -4.05
N PRO A 864 16.20 22.29 -4.67
CA PRO A 864 16.51 23.70 -4.44
C PRO A 864 16.39 24.07 -2.95
N VAL A 865 17.47 24.60 -2.38
CA VAL A 865 17.53 25.12 -1.00
C VAL A 865 16.40 26.11 -0.67
N SER A 866 15.91 26.85 -1.66
CA SER A 866 14.76 27.76 -1.52
C SER A 866 13.41 27.04 -1.32
N LEU A 867 13.21 25.86 -1.92
CA LEU A 867 12.03 25.02 -1.68
C LEU A 867 12.15 24.32 -0.33
N LEU A 868 13.33 23.77 0.00
CA LEU A 868 13.59 23.18 1.31
C LEU A 868 13.34 24.17 2.45
N ALA A 869 13.83 25.41 2.31
CA ALA A 869 13.60 26.47 3.29
C ALA A 869 12.12 26.93 3.37
N ALA A 870 11.29 26.66 2.38
CA ALA A 870 9.86 26.98 2.39
C ALA A 870 8.99 25.86 2.97
N TYR A 871 9.40 24.59 2.78
CA TYR A 871 8.53 23.43 2.99
C TYR A 871 9.05 22.37 3.97
N LEU A 872 10.33 22.35 4.36
CA LEU A 872 10.78 21.49 5.46
C LEU A 872 10.33 22.06 6.82
N PRO A 873 9.94 21.20 7.77
CA PRO A 873 9.63 21.60 9.14
C PRO A 873 10.86 22.15 9.88
N ARG A 874 10.64 23.10 10.80
CA ARG A 874 11.68 23.84 11.52
C ARG A 874 11.53 23.73 13.03
#